data_AF-A0A2K3NUI4-F1
#
_entry.id   AF-A0A2K3NUI4-F1
#
_cell.length_a   1.000
_cell.length_b   1.000
_cell.length_c   1.000
_cell.angle_alpha   90.00
_cell.angle_beta   90.00
_cell.angle_gamma   90.00
#
_symmetry.space_group_name_H-M   'P 1'
#
loop_
_entity.id
_entity.type
_entity.pdbx_description
1 polymer ?
#
loop_
_entity_poly.entity_id
_entity_poly.type
_entity_poly.pdbx_seq_one_letter_code
_entity_poly.pdbx_strand_id
1 'polypeptide(L)'
;MVFNRYLLPLLLQYDSTAEESGATESHGVGASVQIAKNMHAVRASEALSRLSGLYGDGSLIPYNQAAADALKVLLTPKLSSMLKDQIPKDLLSKLNANLESPEIIWNSSTRAELLKFVDQQRAAQGPDGSYDIKDSHDFVYEALSKELFIGNVYLRVYNDQPDFEISEPEAFCVALVDFISWLLHNQCVEEVNHNVEETTSFTETPEHLNLNEVVDGSVNEHQILNSSSIMPDEQSVVKEKPELIKNLRSALISLQNLLTSNPNLASIFSNKDKLLPLFECFSVPETSDSNIPQLCLGVLSLLTAHAPCLQAMVADGSSLLLLLQMLHSAPSCREGSLHVLYALATTPELAWAAAKHGGVVYILQLLLPLKEEIPLQQRAMAAALLGKLVSQPMHGPRVAITLARFLPDGLVSIIRDGPGEAVVVALEQTTETPELVWTPAMAASLSAQISTMASELYREQMKGRVVDWDVLEQASGQQEMRDEPQVGGIYVRLFLKDPKFPLRNPKRFLEGLLDQYLSSIAATHYEAQTVDPELPLLLSAALVSLLRVHPALADHVGYLGYVPKLVGAVAFEGRRETMSTGEINNGKHADKTNGPDNESENTQTPQERVRLSCLRVLHQLAASTTCAEAMAATSVGSPQVVPLLMKAIGWQGGSILALETLKRVVVAGNRARDALVAQGLKVGLVDVLLGLLDWRAGGRNGFCSQMKWNESEASIGRVLAIEVLHAFATEGAHCTKVREILNNSDVWSAYKDQKHDLFLPSNAQSAAAGIAGLIENSSSRLTYALTAPPPQSTTSRPPPSSTSDFSGKQDQPL
;
A
#
# COMPACT_ATOMS: atom_id res chain seq x y z
N MET A 1 -34.83 53.56 -34.86
CA MET A 1 -34.70 52.12 -35.20
C MET A 1 -36.01 51.54 -35.75
N VAL A 2 -36.65 52.22 -36.69
CA VAL A 2 -37.90 51.76 -37.34
C VAL A 2 -37.64 50.54 -38.26
N PHE A 3 -36.40 50.35 -38.69
CA PHE A 3 -36.01 49.41 -39.75
C PHE A 3 -36.06 47.93 -39.36
N ASN A 4 -35.72 47.54 -38.12
CA ASN A 4 -35.77 46.11 -37.70
C ASN A 4 -37.19 45.53 -37.88
N ARG A 5 -38.24 46.35 -37.72
CA ARG A 5 -39.66 45.96 -37.78
C ARG A 5 -40.14 45.64 -39.20
N TYR A 6 -39.54 46.27 -40.21
CA TYR A 6 -39.91 46.04 -41.61
C TYR A 6 -38.97 45.08 -42.32
N LEU A 7 -37.70 45.04 -41.90
CA LEU A 7 -36.68 44.20 -42.50
C LEU A 7 -36.72 42.74 -42.00
N LEU A 8 -37.01 42.49 -40.71
CA LEU A 8 -37.03 41.12 -40.16
C LEU A 8 -38.03 40.19 -40.90
N PRO A 9 -39.28 40.59 -41.20
CA PRO A 9 -40.21 39.71 -41.89
C PRO A 9 -39.86 39.46 -43.36
N LEU A 10 -38.97 40.26 -43.96
CA LEU A 10 -38.46 40.00 -45.30
C LEU A 10 -37.45 38.85 -45.31
N LEU A 11 -36.70 38.65 -44.22
CA LEU A 11 -35.75 37.54 -44.08
C LEU A 11 -36.45 36.17 -44.10
N LEU A 12 -37.67 36.10 -43.55
CA LEU A 12 -38.47 34.88 -43.42
C LEU A 12 -39.31 34.54 -44.67
N GLN A 13 -39.10 35.26 -45.77
CA GLN A 13 -39.76 35.00 -47.06
C GLN A 13 -38.81 34.38 -48.09
N TYR A 14 -37.60 34.03 -47.66
CA TYR A 14 -36.57 33.47 -48.52
C TYR A 14 -36.83 31.98 -48.81
N ASP A 15 -36.71 31.60 -50.08
CA ASP A 15 -36.82 30.21 -50.54
C ASP A 15 -35.60 29.87 -51.40
N SER A 16 -34.74 28.98 -50.90
CA SER A 16 -33.51 28.56 -51.58
C SER A 16 -33.78 27.75 -52.86
N THR A 17 -34.93 27.10 -52.99
CA THR A 17 -35.26 26.27 -54.17
C THR A 17 -35.65 27.10 -55.38
N ALA A 18 -36.03 28.37 -55.17
CA ALA A 18 -36.47 29.29 -56.23
C ALA A 18 -35.31 30.04 -56.92
N GLU A 19 -34.05 29.89 -56.47
CA GLU A 19 -32.88 30.54 -57.09
C GLU A 19 -32.23 29.73 -58.23
N GLU A 20 -32.55 28.44 -58.39
CA GLU A 20 -31.87 27.55 -59.34
C GLU A 20 -32.41 27.59 -60.78
N SER A 21 -33.52 28.29 -61.05
CA SER A 21 -34.02 28.45 -62.42
C SER A 21 -33.25 29.57 -63.13
N GLY A 22 -32.24 29.17 -63.91
CA GLY A 22 -31.39 30.06 -64.70
C GLY A 22 -32.16 31.12 -65.51
N ALA A 23 -31.50 32.25 -65.72
CA ALA A 23 -31.98 33.52 -66.27
C ALA A 23 -32.52 33.50 -67.72
N THR A 24 -33.06 32.38 -68.21
CA THR A 24 -33.50 32.19 -69.61
C THR A 24 -34.90 31.59 -69.77
N GLU A 25 -35.64 31.31 -68.70
CA GLU A 25 -37.03 30.84 -68.81
C GLU A 25 -38.03 31.93 -68.41
N SER A 26 -39.08 32.11 -69.21
CA SER A 26 -40.20 33.00 -68.89
C SER A 26 -40.95 32.49 -67.66
N HIS A 27 -40.48 32.87 -66.48
CA HIS A 27 -41.05 32.48 -65.21
C HIS A 27 -42.51 32.98 -65.10
N GLY A 28 -43.42 32.11 -64.66
CA GLY A 28 -44.78 32.52 -64.30
C GLY A 28 -44.76 33.59 -63.20
N VAL A 29 -45.84 34.38 -63.09
CA VAL A 29 -45.95 35.51 -62.12
C VAL A 29 -45.53 35.09 -60.70
N GLY A 30 -45.84 33.86 -60.27
CA GLY A 30 -45.44 33.32 -58.96
C GLY A 30 -43.93 33.20 -58.76
N ALA A 31 -43.18 32.70 -59.75
CA ALA A 31 -41.73 32.57 -59.67
C ALA A 31 -41.03 33.94 -59.71
N SER A 32 -41.54 34.88 -60.51
CA SER A 32 -41.04 36.27 -60.51
C SER A 32 -41.24 36.95 -59.15
N VAL A 33 -42.36 36.70 -58.46
CA VAL A 33 -42.62 37.25 -57.13
C VAL A 33 -41.67 36.64 -56.09
N GLN A 34 -41.38 35.33 -56.16
CA GLN A 34 -40.45 34.70 -55.22
C GLN A 34 -39.01 35.16 -55.43
N ILE A 35 -38.56 35.37 -56.67
CA ILE A 35 -37.26 35.97 -56.97
C ILE A 35 -37.13 37.38 -56.36
N ALA A 36 -38.19 38.19 -56.47
CA ALA A 36 -38.22 39.51 -55.85
C ALA A 36 -38.16 39.43 -54.31
N LYS A 37 -38.87 38.46 -53.69
CA LYS A 37 -38.80 38.21 -52.25
C LYS A 37 -37.40 37.78 -51.80
N ASN A 38 -36.75 36.87 -52.53
CA ASN A 38 -35.38 36.46 -52.24
C ASN A 38 -34.41 37.64 -52.34
N MET A 39 -34.55 38.48 -53.37
CA MET A 39 -33.77 39.73 -53.51
C MET A 39 -34.00 40.68 -52.32
N HIS A 40 -35.25 40.86 -51.89
CA HIS A 40 -35.58 41.69 -50.72
C HIS A 40 -34.98 41.11 -49.43
N ALA A 41 -35.00 39.79 -49.25
CA ALA A 41 -34.41 39.13 -48.09
C ALA A 41 -32.88 39.37 -48.02
N VAL A 42 -32.18 39.24 -49.14
CA VAL A 42 -30.73 39.53 -49.23
C VAL A 42 -30.44 40.99 -48.90
N ARG A 43 -31.16 41.93 -49.50
CA ARG A 43 -31.00 43.37 -49.22
C ARG A 43 -31.37 43.75 -47.78
N ALA A 44 -32.38 43.09 -47.21
CA ALA A 44 -32.77 43.29 -45.82
C ALA A 44 -31.67 42.82 -44.87
N SER A 45 -31.05 41.67 -45.14
CA SER A 45 -29.91 41.16 -44.36
C SER A 45 -28.71 42.12 -44.42
N GLU A 46 -28.33 42.58 -45.62
CA GLU A 46 -27.27 43.58 -45.82
C GLU A 46 -27.57 44.89 -45.06
N ALA A 47 -28.81 45.36 -45.11
CA ALA A 47 -29.23 46.56 -44.40
C ALA A 47 -29.14 46.38 -42.87
N LEU A 48 -29.57 45.24 -42.33
CA LEU A 48 -29.47 44.93 -40.90
C LEU A 48 -28.02 44.81 -40.42
N SER A 49 -27.16 44.18 -41.22
CA SER A 49 -25.72 44.09 -40.95
C SER A 49 -25.05 45.47 -40.91
N ARG A 50 -25.39 46.36 -41.86
CA ARG A 50 -24.88 47.75 -41.87
C ARG A 50 -25.44 48.60 -40.74
N LEU A 51 -26.72 48.43 -40.38
CA LEU A 51 -27.36 49.20 -39.30
C LEU A 51 -26.81 48.87 -37.90
N SER A 52 -26.38 47.62 -37.70
CA SER A 52 -25.71 47.19 -36.46
C SER A 52 -24.22 47.52 -36.44
N GLY A 53 -23.64 47.90 -37.59
CA GLY A 53 -22.20 48.08 -37.74
C GLY A 53 -21.42 46.76 -37.72
N LEU A 54 -22.09 45.65 -38.06
CA LEU A 54 -21.51 44.30 -38.09
C LEU A 54 -20.95 43.92 -39.48
N TYR A 55 -21.18 44.74 -40.50
CA TYR A 55 -20.73 44.49 -41.88
C TYR A 55 -19.20 44.62 -42.00
N GLY A 56 -18.52 43.50 -42.28
CA GLY A 56 -17.07 43.36 -42.28
C GLY A 56 -16.35 43.84 -43.55
N ASP A 57 -16.71 44.99 -44.09
CA ASP A 57 -15.92 45.64 -45.14
C ASP A 57 -15.37 46.96 -44.58
N GLY A 58 -14.13 47.34 -44.94
CA GLY A 58 -13.30 48.38 -44.31
C GLY A 58 -13.82 49.84 -44.33
N SER A 59 -15.14 50.03 -44.41
CA SER A 59 -15.87 51.28 -44.24
C SER A 59 -16.09 51.58 -42.75
N LEU A 60 -15.79 52.81 -42.35
CA LEU A 60 -16.01 53.40 -41.02
C LEU A 60 -17.51 53.54 -40.68
N ILE A 61 -18.27 52.44 -40.64
CA ILE A 61 -19.64 52.44 -40.14
C ILE A 61 -19.56 52.45 -38.60
N PRO A 62 -20.15 53.44 -37.91
CA PRO A 62 -20.13 53.47 -36.45
C PRO A 62 -20.92 52.28 -35.91
N TYR A 63 -20.29 51.54 -35.00
CA TYR A 63 -20.92 50.40 -34.33
C TYR A 63 -22.09 50.87 -33.47
N ASN A 64 -23.28 50.33 -33.74
CA ASN A 64 -24.50 50.69 -33.02
C ASN A 64 -24.85 49.58 -32.03
N GLN A 65 -24.36 49.73 -30.79
CA GLN A 65 -24.56 48.77 -29.70
C GLN A 65 -26.04 48.42 -29.51
N ALA A 66 -26.93 49.42 -29.45
CA ALA A 66 -28.36 49.16 -29.24
C ALA A 66 -29.00 48.38 -30.41
N ALA A 67 -28.54 48.59 -31.64
CA ALA A 67 -29.05 47.85 -32.81
C ALA A 67 -28.56 46.40 -32.80
N ALA A 68 -27.28 46.21 -32.48
CA ALA A 68 -26.68 44.89 -32.35
C ALA A 68 -27.34 44.09 -31.22
N ASP A 69 -27.55 44.69 -30.05
CA ASP A 69 -28.21 44.05 -28.91
C ASP A 69 -29.67 43.69 -29.21
N ALA A 70 -30.42 44.59 -29.86
CA ALA A 70 -31.79 44.29 -30.27
C ALA A 70 -31.84 43.13 -31.29
N LEU A 71 -30.93 43.10 -32.26
CA LEU A 71 -30.85 41.99 -33.21
C LEU A 71 -30.38 40.68 -32.57
N LYS A 72 -29.52 40.75 -31.56
CA LYS A 72 -29.08 39.59 -30.78
C LYS A 72 -30.25 38.95 -30.03
N VAL A 73 -31.13 39.76 -29.46
CA VAL A 73 -32.37 39.30 -28.79
C VAL A 73 -33.37 38.74 -29.82
N LEU A 74 -33.62 39.46 -30.91
CA LEU A 74 -34.67 39.11 -31.88
C LEU A 74 -34.31 37.96 -32.82
N LEU A 75 -33.03 37.71 -33.11
CA LEU A 75 -32.60 36.61 -33.98
C LEU A 75 -31.95 35.47 -33.20
N THR A 76 -31.75 35.59 -31.89
CA THR A 76 -30.82 34.78 -31.07
C THR A 76 -29.34 35.05 -31.37
N PRO A 77 -28.42 34.81 -30.40
CA PRO A 77 -27.02 35.23 -30.52
C PRO A 77 -26.28 34.68 -31.74
N LYS A 78 -26.46 33.39 -32.05
CA LYS A 78 -25.72 32.75 -33.14
C LYS A 78 -26.17 33.21 -34.52
N LEU A 79 -27.49 33.27 -34.77
CA LEU A 79 -28.02 33.78 -36.04
C LEU A 79 -27.73 35.28 -36.23
N SER A 80 -27.73 36.06 -35.15
CA SER A 80 -27.29 37.46 -35.18
C SER A 80 -25.81 37.59 -35.57
N SER A 81 -24.94 36.70 -35.06
CA SER A 81 -23.52 36.70 -35.41
C SER A 81 -23.25 36.44 -36.90
N MET A 82 -24.10 35.66 -37.56
CA MET A 82 -24.00 35.39 -39.00
C MET A 82 -24.34 36.61 -39.88
N LEU A 83 -24.91 37.68 -39.31
CA LEU A 83 -25.04 38.96 -40.03
C LEU A 83 -23.69 39.61 -40.31
N LYS A 84 -22.60 39.14 -39.67
CA LYS A 84 -21.22 39.58 -39.96
C LYS A 84 -20.69 39.01 -41.27
N ASP A 85 -21.26 37.91 -41.77
CA ASP A 85 -20.75 37.19 -42.92
C ASP A 85 -21.04 37.94 -44.23
N GLN A 86 -20.10 37.90 -45.18
CA GLN A 86 -20.26 38.58 -46.47
C GLN A 86 -21.32 37.95 -47.38
N ILE A 87 -21.78 36.73 -47.07
CA ILE A 87 -22.72 35.96 -47.89
C ILE A 87 -24.01 35.76 -47.08
N PRO A 88 -25.07 36.58 -47.31
CA PRO A 88 -26.33 36.47 -46.59
C PRO A 88 -27.09 35.15 -46.79
N LYS A 89 -26.73 34.37 -47.82
CA LYS A 89 -27.48 33.16 -48.24
C LYS A 89 -27.52 32.09 -47.16
N ASP A 90 -26.42 31.87 -46.44
CA ASP A 90 -26.36 30.84 -45.40
C ASP A 90 -27.25 31.19 -44.22
N LEU A 91 -27.25 32.46 -43.80
CA LEU A 91 -28.16 32.97 -42.78
C LEU A 91 -29.62 32.83 -43.23
N LEU A 92 -29.94 33.25 -44.45
CA LEU A 92 -31.30 33.21 -44.97
C LEU A 92 -31.83 31.77 -45.12
N SER A 93 -30.98 30.84 -45.57
CA SER A 93 -31.32 29.42 -45.62
C SER A 93 -31.61 28.87 -44.21
N LYS A 94 -30.73 29.16 -43.24
CA LYS A 94 -30.90 28.73 -41.83
C LYS A 94 -32.13 29.34 -41.17
N LEU A 95 -32.44 30.61 -41.42
CA LEU A 95 -33.62 31.30 -40.87
C LEU A 95 -34.93 30.72 -41.39
N ASN A 96 -34.95 30.08 -42.55
CA ASN A 96 -36.16 29.49 -43.13
C ASN A 96 -36.23 27.96 -42.93
N ALA A 97 -35.18 27.37 -42.36
CA ALA A 97 -35.16 25.97 -41.94
C ALA A 97 -35.71 25.76 -40.52
N ASN A 98 -35.93 24.51 -40.14
CA ASN A 98 -36.09 24.09 -38.75
C ASN A 98 -34.76 23.55 -38.25
N LEU A 99 -34.13 24.25 -37.31
CA LEU A 99 -32.83 23.93 -36.75
C LEU A 99 -32.97 23.66 -35.26
N GLU A 100 -32.44 22.52 -34.83
CA GLU A 100 -32.26 22.17 -33.42
C GLU A 100 -30.82 21.70 -33.24
N SER A 101 -29.95 22.65 -32.91
CA SER A 101 -28.53 22.46 -32.65
C SER A 101 -28.15 23.13 -31.34
N PRO A 102 -27.03 22.76 -30.70
CA PRO A 102 -26.66 23.30 -29.38
C PRO A 102 -26.59 24.83 -29.32
N GLU A 103 -26.26 25.52 -30.42
CA GLU A 103 -26.19 26.99 -30.46
C GLU A 103 -27.48 27.65 -31.03
N ILE A 104 -28.38 26.88 -31.65
CA ILE A 104 -29.56 27.39 -32.36
C ILE A 104 -30.76 26.48 -32.15
N ILE A 105 -31.78 26.98 -31.48
CA ILE A 105 -33.15 26.44 -31.52
C ILE A 105 -34.01 27.41 -32.34
N TRP A 106 -34.31 27.04 -33.58
CA TRP A 106 -35.06 27.86 -34.52
C TRP A 106 -36.08 27.00 -35.28
N ASN A 107 -37.34 27.10 -34.90
CA ASN A 107 -38.44 26.31 -35.47
C ASN A 107 -39.63 27.21 -35.87
N SER A 108 -40.69 26.60 -36.42
CA SER A 108 -41.92 27.32 -36.81
C SER A 108 -42.54 28.12 -35.67
N SER A 109 -42.45 27.64 -34.42
CA SER A 109 -42.98 28.31 -33.24
C SER A 109 -42.20 29.58 -32.90
N THR A 110 -40.86 29.49 -32.81
CA THR A 110 -39.98 30.66 -32.58
C THR A 110 -40.15 31.72 -33.67
N ARG A 111 -40.29 31.30 -34.94
CA ARG A 111 -40.59 32.22 -36.06
C ARG A 111 -41.94 32.91 -35.92
N ALA A 112 -42.97 32.16 -35.52
CA ALA A 112 -44.31 32.71 -35.32
C ALA A 112 -44.35 33.70 -34.15
N GLU A 113 -43.64 33.42 -33.04
CA GLU A 113 -43.51 34.34 -31.91
C GLU A 113 -42.81 35.65 -32.30
N LEU A 114 -41.70 35.57 -33.06
CA LEU A 114 -41.02 36.75 -33.57
C LEU A 114 -41.93 37.58 -34.48
N LEU A 115 -42.63 36.94 -35.43
CA LEU A 115 -43.54 37.64 -36.33
C LEU A 115 -44.70 38.30 -35.57
N LYS A 116 -45.28 37.60 -34.59
CA LYS A 116 -46.34 38.14 -33.72
C LYS A 116 -45.86 39.37 -32.96
N PHE A 117 -44.64 39.33 -32.40
CA PHE A 117 -44.04 40.47 -31.73
C PHE A 117 -43.81 41.65 -32.69
N VAL A 118 -43.27 41.38 -33.88
CA VAL A 118 -43.05 42.41 -34.91
C VAL A 118 -44.37 43.06 -35.35
N ASP A 119 -45.44 42.28 -35.50
CA ASP A 119 -46.76 42.81 -35.87
C ASP A 119 -47.41 43.62 -34.73
N GLN A 120 -47.23 43.22 -33.47
CA GLN A 120 -47.63 44.02 -32.31
C GLN A 120 -46.88 45.35 -32.26
N GLN A 121 -45.57 45.32 -32.51
CA GLN A 121 -44.73 46.52 -32.57
C GLN A 121 -45.05 47.44 -33.77
N ARG A 122 -45.62 46.91 -34.84
CA ARG A 122 -46.17 47.70 -35.96
C ARG A 122 -47.50 48.34 -35.59
N ALA A 123 -48.36 47.62 -34.87
CA ALA A 123 -49.67 48.09 -34.45
C ALA A 123 -49.60 49.16 -33.33
N ALA A 124 -48.58 49.09 -32.46
CA ALA A 124 -48.38 50.01 -31.33
C ALA A 124 -47.73 51.37 -31.71
N GLN A 125 -47.77 51.78 -32.97
CA GLN A 125 -47.19 53.03 -33.44
C GLN A 125 -47.87 54.24 -32.79
N GLY A 126 -47.09 55.07 -32.09
CA GLY A 126 -47.57 56.33 -31.53
C GLY A 126 -48.00 57.32 -32.62
N PRO A 127 -48.92 58.26 -32.32
CA PRO A 127 -49.44 59.23 -33.29
C PRO A 127 -48.36 60.17 -33.88
N ASP A 128 -47.19 60.28 -33.25
CA ASP A 128 -46.05 61.10 -33.68
C ASP A 128 -44.97 60.29 -34.44
N GLY A 129 -45.21 58.99 -34.67
CA GLY A 129 -44.24 58.08 -35.31
C GLY A 129 -42.98 57.79 -34.48
N SER A 130 -42.95 58.22 -33.21
CA SER A 130 -41.91 57.87 -32.24
C SER A 130 -42.18 56.52 -31.59
N TYR A 131 -41.11 55.84 -31.18
CA TYR A 131 -41.16 54.48 -30.64
C TYR A 131 -40.21 54.36 -29.45
N ASP A 132 -40.62 53.61 -28.42
CA ASP A 132 -39.73 53.24 -27.31
C ASP A 132 -38.79 52.11 -27.74
N ILE A 133 -37.52 52.23 -27.35
CA ILE A 133 -36.44 51.29 -27.68
C ILE A 133 -36.46 50.10 -26.72
N LYS A 134 -37.00 50.30 -25.51
CA LYS A 134 -37.01 49.31 -24.43
C LYS A 134 -37.74 48.01 -24.81
N ASP A 135 -38.87 48.12 -25.51
CA ASP A 135 -39.69 46.96 -25.86
C ASP A 135 -38.96 45.88 -26.69
N SER A 136 -37.94 46.26 -27.49
CA SER A 136 -37.19 45.32 -28.32
C SER A 136 -36.09 44.57 -27.56
N HIS A 137 -35.61 45.14 -26.44
CA HIS A 137 -34.63 44.50 -25.57
C HIS A 137 -35.29 43.57 -24.55
N ASP A 138 -36.56 43.83 -24.20
CA ASP A 138 -37.34 43.04 -23.24
C ASP A 138 -38.09 41.86 -23.88
N PHE A 139 -37.91 41.61 -25.19
CA PHE A 139 -38.54 40.49 -25.89
C PHE A 139 -37.96 39.15 -25.44
N VAL A 140 -38.84 38.24 -24.99
CA VAL A 140 -38.48 36.89 -24.55
C VAL A 140 -39.36 35.88 -25.29
N TYR A 141 -38.73 34.84 -25.84
CA TYR A 141 -39.42 33.71 -26.46
C TYR A 141 -40.03 32.80 -25.39
N GLU A 142 -41.32 32.55 -25.47
CA GLU A 142 -42.03 31.61 -24.59
C GLU A 142 -41.62 30.16 -24.89
N ALA A 143 -41.37 29.85 -26.17
CA ALA A 143 -40.85 28.55 -26.58
C ALA A 143 -39.46 28.24 -26.03
N LEU A 144 -38.63 29.27 -25.79
CA LEU A 144 -37.25 29.10 -25.31
C LEU A 144 -37.11 29.31 -23.80
N SER A 145 -38.12 29.88 -23.12
CA SER A 145 -38.06 30.21 -21.69
C SER A 145 -37.96 28.99 -20.78
N LYS A 146 -38.25 27.79 -21.30
CA LYS A 146 -38.15 26.50 -20.59
C LYS A 146 -36.80 25.81 -20.81
N GLU A 147 -35.99 26.31 -21.74
CA GLU A 147 -34.69 25.71 -22.09
C GLU A 147 -33.59 26.35 -21.26
N LEU A 148 -32.63 25.53 -20.81
CA LEU A 148 -31.47 26.02 -20.08
C LEU A 148 -30.40 26.53 -21.05
N PHE A 149 -30.23 27.85 -21.10
CA PHE A 149 -29.31 28.53 -22.01
C PHE A 149 -28.14 29.18 -21.26
N ILE A 150 -26.93 28.65 -21.45
CA ILE A 150 -25.71 29.09 -20.75
C ILE A 150 -24.59 29.28 -21.76
N GLY A 151 -23.87 30.40 -21.69
CA GLY A 151 -22.70 30.64 -22.56
C GLY A 151 -23.00 30.60 -24.06
N ASN A 152 -24.21 31.01 -24.46
CA ASN A 152 -24.75 30.90 -25.83
C ASN A 152 -25.06 29.46 -26.32
N VAL A 153 -25.23 28.50 -25.41
CA VAL A 153 -25.52 27.10 -25.73
C VAL A 153 -26.75 26.61 -24.97
N TYR A 154 -27.61 25.86 -25.65
CA TYR A 154 -28.76 25.16 -25.09
C TYR A 154 -28.33 23.79 -24.57
N LEU A 155 -28.32 23.63 -23.24
CA LEU A 155 -27.72 22.45 -22.59
C LEU A 155 -28.44 21.14 -22.92
N ARG A 156 -29.77 21.18 -23.06
CA ARG A 156 -30.54 19.98 -23.45
C ARG A 156 -30.05 19.43 -24.78
N VAL A 157 -30.00 20.29 -25.81
CA VAL A 157 -29.61 19.91 -27.17
C VAL A 157 -28.13 19.51 -27.22
N TYR A 158 -27.26 20.18 -26.45
CA TYR A 158 -25.85 19.80 -26.34
C TYR A 158 -25.66 18.43 -25.70
N ASN A 159 -26.42 18.12 -24.64
CA ASN A 159 -26.33 16.82 -23.99
C ASN A 159 -26.89 15.68 -24.88
N ASP A 160 -27.86 15.98 -25.74
CA ASP A 160 -28.36 15.04 -26.76
C ASP A 160 -27.40 14.89 -27.95
N GLN A 161 -26.55 15.90 -28.22
CA GLN A 161 -25.59 15.95 -29.33
C GLN A 161 -24.18 16.34 -28.82
N PRO A 162 -23.50 15.46 -28.05
CA PRO A 162 -22.24 15.80 -27.38
C PRO A 162 -21.07 16.05 -28.34
N ASP A 163 -21.11 15.45 -29.53
CA ASP A 163 -20.04 15.55 -30.55
C ASP A 163 -20.08 16.88 -31.34
N PHE A 164 -21.01 17.78 -31.03
CA PHE A 164 -21.15 19.05 -31.74
C PHE A 164 -20.02 20.03 -31.40
N GLU A 165 -19.38 20.59 -32.42
CA GLU A 165 -18.31 21.59 -32.27
C GLU A 165 -18.87 22.97 -31.89
N ILE A 166 -18.69 23.35 -30.63
CA ILE A 166 -19.07 24.67 -30.11
C ILE A 166 -18.08 25.73 -30.58
N SER A 167 -18.58 26.91 -30.94
CA SER A 167 -17.78 28.00 -31.52
C SER A 167 -16.84 28.66 -30.51
N GLU A 168 -17.30 28.85 -29.27
CA GLU A 168 -16.56 29.50 -28.18
C GLU A 168 -16.47 28.57 -26.96
N PRO A 169 -15.71 27.46 -27.04
CA PRO A 169 -15.69 26.42 -26.01
C PRO A 169 -15.12 26.91 -24.67
N GLU A 170 -14.16 27.83 -24.68
CA GLU A 170 -13.60 28.43 -23.46
C GLU A 170 -14.63 29.29 -22.71
N ALA A 171 -15.33 30.17 -23.43
CA ALA A 171 -16.35 31.03 -22.84
C ALA A 171 -17.52 30.20 -22.30
N PHE A 172 -17.91 29.15 -23.03
CA PHE A 172 -18.92 28.20 -22.57
C PHE A 172 -18.49 27.46 -21.30
N CYS A 173 -17.24 26.97 -21.25
CA CYS A 173 -16.70 26.30 -20.06
C CYS A 173 -16.72 27.21 -18.83
N VAL A 174 -16.28 28.46 -18.96
CA VAL A 174 -16.30 29.43 -17.84
C VAL A 174 -17.73 29.72 -17.40
N ALA A 175 -18.64 29.93 -18.35
CA ALA A 175 -20.06 30.18 -18.05
C ALA A 175 -20.72 29.00 -17.32
N LEU A 176 -20.36 27.75 -17.66
CA LEU A 176 -20.85 26.56 -16.96
C LEU A 176 -20.37 26.53 -15.50
N VAL A 177 -19.09 26.79 -15.25
CA VAL A 177 -18.54 26.80 -13.88
C VAL A 177 -19.16 27.93 -13.04
N ASP A 178 -19.31 29.12 -13.63
CA ASP A 178 -19.92 30.26 -12.94
C ASP A 178 -21.40 29.99 -12.64
N PHE A 179 -22.11 29.32 -13.54
CA PHE A 179 -23.49 28.89 -13.32
C PHE A 179 -23.59 27.83 -12.21
N ILE A 180 -22.69 26.85 -12.17
CA ILE A 180 -22.64 25.84 -11.09
C ILE A 180 -22.42 26.54 -9.74
N SER A 181 -21.46 27.46 -9.66
CA SER A 181 -21.20 28.25 -8.46
C SER A 181 -22.43 29.06 -8.03
N TRP A 182 -23.11 29.73 -8.98
CA TRP A 182 -24.33 30.49 -8.72
C TRP A 182 -25.47 29.60 -8.18
N LEU A 183 -25.67 28.40 -8.76
CA LEU A 183 -26.69 27.46 -8.29
C LEU A 183 -26.43 27.03 -6.84
N LEU A 184 -25.18 26.71 -6.50
CA LEU A 184 -24.79 26.27 -5.16
C LEU A 184 -24.96 27.38 -4.11
N HIS A 185 -24.59 28.61 -4.45
CA HIS A 185 -24.80 29.75 -3.56
C HIS A 185 -26.29 30.04 -3.32
N ASN A 186 -27.14 29.93 -4.36
CA ASN A 186 -28.58 30.12 -4.20
C ASN A 186 -29.23 29.02 -3.36
N GLN A 187 -28.72 27.79 -3.44
CA GLN A 187 -29.18 26.68 -2.61
C GLN A 187 -28.87 26.91 -1.11
N CYS A 188 -27.77 27.61 -0.80
CA CYS A 188 -27.34 27.93 0.57
C CYS A 188 -28.15 29.09 1.20
N VAL A 189 -28.64 30.05 0.41
CA VAL A 189 -29.43 31.20 0.92
C VAL A 189 -30.79 30.77 1.51
N GLU A 190 -31.38 29.67 1.02
CA GLU A 190 -32.63 29.16 1.58
C GLU A 190 -32.47 28.39 2.90
N GLU A 191 -31.29 27.84 3.21
CA GLU A 191 -31.06 27.12 4.47
C GLU A 191 -30.83 28.06 5.66
N VAL A 192 -30.36 29.29 5.42
CA VAL A 192 -30.09 30.27 6.49
C VAL A 192 -31.39 30.85 7.09
N ASN A 193 -32.50 30.84 6.34
CA ASN A 193 -33.78 31.38 6.81
C ASN A 193 -34.62 30.42 7.66
N HIS A 194 -34.17 29.17 7.90
CA HIS A 194 -34.90 28.21 8.75
C HIS A 194 -34.26 27.93 10.12
N ASN A 195 -33.21 28.65 10.51
CA ASN A 195 -32.51 28.43 11.79
C ASN A 195 -32.49 29.64 12.74
N VAL A 196 -33.55 30.45 12.76
CA VAL A 196 -33.73 31.48 13.80
C VAL A 196 -35.08 31.33 14.50
N GLU A 197 -35.26 30.22 15.22
CA GLU A 197 -36.12 30.19 16.41
C GLU A 197 -35.44 29.38 17.53
N GLU A 198 -34.85 30.15 18.46
CA GLU A 198 -34.67 29.92 19.89
C GLU A 198 -34.38 28.50 20.44
N THR A 199 -33.19 28.34 21.03
CA THR A 199 -33.07 27.67 22.34
C THR A 199 -31.86 28.20 23.13
N THR A 200 -32.00 29.39 23.73
CA THR A 200 -31.20 29.77 24.90
C THR A 200 -31.99 29.37 26.15
N SER A 201 -31.68 28.21 26.71
CA SER A 201 -32.12 27.80 28.04
C SER A 201 -31.03 28.10 29.07
N PHE A 202 -31.06 29.31 29.63
CA PHE A 202 -30.48 29.59 30.93
C PHE A 202 -31.62 29.80 31.92
N THR A 203 -31.86 28.80 32.77
CA THR A 203 -32.63 28.93 34.00
C THR A 203 -31.67 29.14 35.16
N GLU A 204 -31.69 30.32 35.76
CA GLU A 204 -31.61 30.49 37.21
C GLU A 204 -32.41 31.74 37.62
N THR A 205 -33.02 31.64 38.79
CA THR A 205 -34.27 32.26 39.23
C THR A 205 -34.09 33.64 39.92
N PRO A 206 -35.10 34.19 40.64
CA PRO A 206 -35.91 35.34 40.27
C PRO A 206 -35.61 36.58 41.15
N GLU A 207 -36.24 37.74 40.89
CA GLU A 207 -36.90 38.58 41.91
C GLU A 207 -37.39 39.95 41.38
N HIS A 208 -38.66 40.23 41.70
CA HIS A 208 -39.23 41.52 42.09
C HIS A 208 -39.48 42.69 41.11
N LEU A 209 -40.79 42.95 40.97
CA LEU A 209 -41.51 44.24 41.10
C LEU A 209 -41.56 45.25 39.92
N ASN A 210 -42.69 45.20 39.21
CA ASN A 210 -43.79 46.17 39.23
C ASN A 210 -43.57 47.68 38.88
N LEU A 211 -44.58 48.18 38.14
CA LEU A 211 -45.07 49.56 37.94
C LEU A 211 -44.49 50.45 36.81
N ASN A 212 -45.32 50.56 35.76
CA ASN A 212 -46.09 51.75 35.32
C ASN A 212 -45.41 53.08 34.96
N GLU A 213 -46.12 53.73 34.03
CA GLU A 213 -46.18 55.16 33.68
C GLU A 213 -45.27 55.64 32.55
N VAL A 214 -45.66 56.46 31.56
CA VAL A 214 -46.91 57.07 31.03
C VAL A 214 -46.41 58.33 30.28
N VAL A 215 -46.78 58.42 29.00
CA VAL A 215 -47.27 59.63 28.31
C VAL A 215 -46.31 60.63 27.61
N ASP A 216 -46.69 60.78 26.34
CA ASP A 216 -46.79 61.91 25.41
C ASP A 216 -45.62 62.57 24.70
N GLY A 217 -45.89 62.84 23.42
CA GLY A 217 -45.28 63.96 22.72
C GLY A 217 -45.31 64.00 21.18
N SER A 218 -46.46 63.75 20.53
CA SER A 218 -46.94 64.45 19.32
C SER A 218 -46.10 64.54 18.02
N VAL A 219 -46.49 63.73 17.03
CA VAL A 219 -46.97 64.08 15.65
C VAL A 219 -46.19 65.08 14.76
N ASN A 220 -45.69 64.62 13.61
CA ASN A 220 -46.26 64.97 12.29
C ASN A 220 -45.88 63.98 11.16
N GLU A 221 -46.80 63.86 10.21
CA GLU A 221 -46.93 62.91 9.10
C GLU A 221 -45.84 63.00 8.01
N HIS A 222 -45.46 61.87 7.40
CA HIS A 222 -45.29 61.73 5.94
C HIS A 222 -45.29 60.24 5.48
N GLN A 223 -46.40 59.85 4.84
CA GLN A 223 -46.55 58.99 3.65
C GLN A 223 -46.00 57.56 3.62
N ILE A 224 -46.93 56.63 3.84
CA ILE A 224 -46.96 55.24 3.35
C ILE A 224 -47.47 55.25 1.90
N LEU A 225 -46.77 54.57 0.98
CA LEU A 225 -47.33 54.09 -0.28
C LEU A 225 -47.44 52.56 -0.19
N ASN A 226 -48.69 52.10 -0.17
CA ASN A 226 -49.09 50.70 -0.04
C ASN A 226 -48.84 49.89 -1.32
N SER A 227 -48.18 48.76 -1.10
CA SER A 227 -48.48 47.40 -1.56
C SER A 227 -49.78 47.11 -2.32
N SER A 228 -49.66 46.18 -3.28
CA SER A 228 -50.56 45.03 -3.46
C SER A 228 -49.67 43.81 -3.77
N SER A 229 -49.25 43.02 -2.78
CA SER A 229 -49.94 41.84 -2.22
C SER A 229 -50.52 40.89 -3.28
N ILE A 230 -49.71 39.90 -3.68
CA ILE A 230 -50.17 38.56 -4.07
C ILE A 230 -49.40 37.61 -3.14
N MET A 231 -50.13 36.84 -2.35
CA MET A 231 -49.61 35.82 -1.44
C MET A 231 -48.92 34.71 -2.25
N PRO A 232 -47.78 34.16 -1.80
CA PRO A 232 -47.30 32.91 -2.36
C PRO A 232 -48.13 31.76 -1.79
N ASP A 233 -48.64 30.93 -2.71
CA ASP A 233 -49.29 29.66 -2.44
C ASP A 233 -48.24 28.68 -1.87
N GLU A 234 -48.52 28.07 -0.71
CA GLU A 234 -47.63 27.12 0.01
C GLU A 234 -47.30 25.85 -0.80
N GLN A 235 -47.83 25.70 -2.01
CA GLN A 235 -47.55 24.60 -2.94
C GLN A 235 -46.43 24.89 -3.95
N SER A 236 -45.83 26.09 -3.94
CA SER A 236 -44.80 26.51 -4.91
C SER A 236 -43.35 26.16 -4.50
N VAL A 237 -43.03 26.13 -3.20
CA VAL A 237 -41.65 25.94 -2.68
C VAL A 237 -41.09 24.53 -2.93
N VAL A 238 -41.96 23.51 -3.06
CA VAL A 238 -41.52 22.12 -3.30
C VAL A 238 -41.07 21.88 -4.75
N LYS A 239 -41.45 22.74 -5.70
CA LYS A 239 -41.11 22.58 -7.13
C LYS A 239 -39.77 23.19 -7.53
N GLU A 240 -39.24 24.14 -6.77
CA GLU A 240 -38.00 24.85 -7.16
C GLU A 240 -36.73 24.02 -6.88
N LYS A 241 -36.65 23.35 -5.73
CA LYS A 241 -35.51 22.48 -5.36
C LYS A 241 -35.22 21.34 -6.36
N PRO A 242 -36.21 20.54 -6.85
CA PRO A 242 -35.94 19.49 -7.83
C PRO A 242 -35.51 20.03 -9.20
N GLU A 243 -35.97 21.21 -9.60
CA GLU A 243 -35.57 21.82 -10.88
C GLU A 243 -34.13 22.36 -10.82
N LEU A 244 -33.70 22.92 -9.67
CA LEU A 244 -32.30 23.33 -9.45
C LEU A 244 -31.33 22.14 -9.51
N ILE A 245 -31.68 21.02 -8.87
CA ILE A 245 -30.89 19.77 -8.92
C ILE A 245 -30.78 19.24 -10.36
N LYS A 246 -31.88 19.29 -11.12
CA LYS A 246 -31.91 18.90 -12.53
C LYS A 246 -31.04 19.81 -13.40
N ASN A 247 -31.09 21.13 -13.18
CA ASN A 247 -30.25 22.10 -13.88
C ASN A 247 -28.76 21.89 -13.57
N LEU A 248 -28.41 21.64 -12.30
CA LEU A 248 -27.04 21.32 -11.88
C LEU A 248 -26.55 20.04 -12.56
N ARG A 249 -27.37 18.98 -12.56
CA ARG A 249 -27.06 17.72 -13.26
C ARG A 249 -26.82 17.96 -14.76
N SER A 250 -27.69 18.71 -15.43
CA SER A 250 -27.52 19.04 -16.85
C SER A 250 -26.25 19.82 -17.12
N ALA A 251 -25.90 20.78 -16.26
CA ALA A 251 -24.66 21.56 -16.37
C ALA A 251 -23.40 20.70 -16.18
N LEU A 252 -23.40 19.78 -15.22
CA LEU A 252 -22.29 18.86 -14.98
C LEU A 252 -22.09 17.87 -16.15
N ILE A 253 -23.18 17.34 -16.73
CA ILE A 253 -23.11 16.49 -17.93
C ILE A 253 -22.50 17.28 -19.10
N SER A 254 -22.98 18.51 -19.32
CA SER A 254 -22.43 19.37 -20.38
C SER A 254 -20.94 19.67 -20.15
N LEU A 255 -20.53 19.93 -18.91
CA LEU A 255 -19.14 20.16 -18.57
C LEU A 255 -18.27 18.91 -18.80
N GLN A 256 -18.77 17.72 -18.45
CA GLN A 256 -18.08 16.46 -18.69
C GLN A 256 -17.91 16.20 -20.19
N ASN A 257 -18.96 16.38 -20.99
CA ASN A 257 -18.93 16.21 -22.45
C ASN A 257 -17.95 17.19 -23.11
N LEU A 258 -17.96 18.45 -22.64
CA LEU A 258 -17.09 19.50 -23.16
C LEU A 258 -15.61 19.19 -22.89
N LEU A 259 -15.26 18.75 -21.66
CA LEU A 259 -13.90 18.39 -21.28
C LEU A 259 -13.42 17.11 -21.97
N THR A 260 -14.34 16.16 -22.23
CA THR A 260 -14.02 14.94 -22.98
C THR A 260 -13.69 15.26 -24.44
N SER A 261 -14.43 16.19 -25.05
CA SER A 261 -14.24 16.61 -26.44
C SER A 261 -13.01 17.52 -26.59
N ASN A 262 -12.75 18.39 -25.60
CA ASN A 262 -11.67 19.37 -25.64
C ASN A 262 -10.82 19.34 -24.35
N PRO A 263 -9.84 18.41 -24.24
CA PRO A 263 -9.01 18.28 -23.04
C PRO A 263 -8.23 19.56 -22.68
N ASN A 264 -7.86 20.39 -23.66
CA ASN A 264 -7.10 21.62 -23.44
C ASN A 264 -7.82 22.64 -22.51
N LEU A 265 -9.15 22.57 -22.42
CA LEU A 265 -9.96 23.42 -21.55
C LEU A 265 -9.72 23.16 -20.06
N ALA A 266 -9.14 22.00 -19.70
CA ALA A 266 -8.78 21.71 -18.32
C ALA A 266 -7.84 22.78 -17.73
N SER A 267 -7.05 23.48 -18.57
CA SER A 267 -6.19 24.59 -18.15
C SER A 267 -6.93 25.70 -17.38
N ILE A 268 -8.23 25.90 -17.64
CA ILE A 268 -9.10 26.87 -16.94
C ILE A 268 -9.21 26.54 -15.44
N PHE A 269 -9.13 25.25 -15.08
CA PHE A 269 -9.23 24.74 -13.72
C PHE A 269 -7.89 24.75 -12.97
N SER A 270 -6.85 25.37 -13.52
CA SER A 270 -5.57 25.57 -12.81
C SER A 270 -5.72 26.52 -11.61
N ASN A 271 -6.77 27.35 -11.60
CA ASN A 271 -7.08 28.26 -10.51
C ASN A 271 -8.01 27.58 -9.48
N LYS A 272 -7.65 27.70 -8.20
CA LYS A 272 -8.41 27.13 -7.07
C LYS A 272 -9.89 27.54 -7.08
N ASP A 273 -10.18 28.80 -7.41
CA ASP A 273 -11.54 29.36 -7.37
C ASP A 273 -12.49 28.68 -8.37
N LYS A 274 -11.98 28.14 -9.47
CA LYS A 274 -12.79 27.41 -10.46
C LYS A 274 -12.99 25.93 -10.10
N LEU A 275 -12.20 25.38 -9.19
CA LEU A 275 -12.34 24.02 -8.67
C LEU A 275 -13.28 23.94 -7.46
N LEU A 276 -13.33 25.00 -6.64
CA LEU A 276 -14.14 25.03 -5.42
C LEU A 276 -15.61 24.63 -5.66
N PRO A 277 -16.32 25.15 -6.69
CA PRO A 277 -17.71 24.79 -6.93
C PRO A 277 -17.91 23.28 -7.19
N LEU A 278 -16.91 22.60 -7.78
CA LEU A 278 -16.97 21.16 -8.02
C LEU A 278 -16.89 20.35 -6.73
N PHE A 279 -16.11 20.82 -5.74
CA PHE A 279 -16.04 20.17 -4.42
C PHE A 279 -17.26 20.51 -3.56
N GLU A 280 -17.81 21.72 -3.68
CA GLU A 280 -19.05 22.11 -3.00
C GLU A 280 -20.26 21.26 -3.45
N CYS A 281 -20.26 20.77 -4.70
CA CYS A 281 -21.28 19.83 -5.18
C CYS A 281 -21.40 18.55 -4.32
N PHE A 282 -20.36 18.15 -3.59
CA PHE A 282 -20.42 16.98 -2.69
C PHE A 282 -21.19 17.27 -1.39
N SER A 283 -21.45 18.53 -1.07
CA SER A 283 -22.26 18.93 0.09
C SER A 283 -23.76 18.93 -0.20
N VAL A 284 -24.15 18.76 -1.47
CA VAL A 284 -25.56 18.70 -1.87
C VAL A 284 -26.19 17.40 -1.35
N PRO A 285 -27.36 17.46 -0.66
CA PRO A 285 -28.00 16.25 -0.13
C PRO A 285 -28.26 15.22 -1.22
N GLU A 286 -27.82 13.97 -1.00
CA GLU A 286 -28.08 12.85 -1.92
C GLU A 286 -29.59 12.58 -1.98
N THR A 287 -30.21 13.01 -3.08
CA THR A 287 -31.53 12.51 -3.50
C THR A 287 -31.31 11.33 -4.44
N SER A 288 -32.11 10.27 -4.31
CA SER A 288 -31.91 8.96 -4.95
C SER A 288 -31.71 8.99 -6.47
N ASP A 289 -32.11 10.06 -7.16
CA ASP A 289 -32.05 10.21 -8.62
C ASP A 289 -31.02 11.24 -9.13
N SER A 290 -30.28 11.91 -8.25
CA SER A 290 -29.47 13.07 -8.63
C SER A 290 -28.12 12.71 -9.29
N ASN A 291 -27.46 11.63 -8.87
CA ASN A 291 -26.12 11.20 -9.35
C ASN A 291 -25.07 12.34 -9.47
N ILE A 292 -25.23 13.43 -8.72
CA ILE A 292 -24.39 14.63 -8.81
C ILE A 292 -22.95 14.32 -8.39
N PRO A 293 -22.68 13.68 -7.24
CA PRO A 293 -21.32 13.35 -6.84
C PRO A 293 -20.56 12.48 -7.85
N GLN A 294 -21.22 11.53 -8.51
CA GLN A 294 -20.58 10.68 -9.53
C GLN A 294 -20.21 11.48 -10.79
N LEU A 295 -21.09 12.40 -11.22
CA LEU A 295 -20.80 13.28 -12.36
C LEU A 295 -19.63 14.22 -12.02
N CYS A 296 -19.61 14.79 -10.82
CA CYS A 296 -18.50 15.61 -10.35
C CYS A 296 -17.19 14.82 -10.30
N LEU A 297 -17.19 13.59 -9.80
CA LEU A 297 -16.01 12.71 -9.81
C LEU A 297 -15.57 12.37 -11.24
N GLY A 298 -16.52 12.20 -12.18
CA GLY A 298 -16.23 12.05 -13.59
C GLY A 298 -15.50 13.25 -14.19
N VAL A 299 -15.98 14.46 -13.89
CA VAL A 299 -15.30 15.72 -14.27
C VAL A 299 -13.92 15.82 -13.63
N LEU A 300 -13.80 15.61 -12.31
CA LEU A 300 -12.52 15.66 -11.61
C LEU A 300 -11.52 14.65 -12.18
N SER A 301 -11.97 13.44 -12.51
CA SER A 301 -11.14 12.40 -13.15
C SER A 301 -10.54 12.89 -14.47
N LEU A 302 -11.32 13.55 -15.31
CA LEU A 302 -10.81 14.18 -16.55
C LEU A 302 -9.78 15.28 -16.25
N LEU A 303 -10.03 16.11 -15.23
CA LEU A 303 -9.10 17.17 -14.82
C LEU A 303 -7.79 16.62 -14.27
N THR A 304 -7.77 15.42 -13.67
CA THR A 304 -6.54 14.80 -13.16
C THR A 304 -5.51 14.46 -14.25
N ALA A 305 -5.91 14.42 -15.53
CA ALA A 305 -4.99 14.26 -16.65
C ALA A 305 -4.05 15.48 -16.82
N HIS A 306 -4.41 16.64 -16.29
CA HIS A 306 -3.66 17.89 -16.42
C HIS A 306 -2.91 18.21 -15.11
N ALA A 307 -1.58 18.25 -15.18
CA ALA A 307 -0.72 18.44 -14.01
C ALA A 307 -1.00 19.72 -13.20
N PRO A 308 -1.28 20.90 -13.79
CA PRO A 308 -1.64 22.09 -13.02
C PRO A 308 -2.93 21.92 -12.20
N CYS A 309 -3.92 21.20 -12.73
CA CYS A 309 -5.17 20.91 -12.03
C CYS A 309 -4.93 19.99 -10.83
N LEU A 310 -4.07 18.97 -10.96
CA LEU A 310 -3.68 18.13 -9.83
C LEU A 310 -3.09 18.97 -8.69
N GLN A 311 -2.19 19.90 -9.00
CA GLN A 311 -1.58 20.77 -7.98
C GLN A 311 -2.62 21.67 -7.31
N ALA A 312 -3.55 22.24 -8.10
CA ALA A 312 -4.62 23.08 -7.57
C ALA A 312 -5.61 22.30 -6.69
N MET A 313 -5.94 21.05 -7.04
CA MET A 313 -6.81 20.17 -6.24
C MET A 313 -6.16 19.79 -4.90
N VAL A 314 -4.84 19.59 -4.90
CA VAL A 314 -4.07 19.17 -3.74
C VAL A 314 -3.74 20.33 -2.79
N ALA A 315 -3.67 21.56 -3.31
CA ALA A 315 -3.39 22.76 -2.54
C ALA A 315 -4.40 22.97 -1.38
N ASP A 316 -5.61 22.43 -1.51
CA ASP A 316 -6.59 22.38 -0.43
C ASP A 316 -6.62 21.02 0.27
N GLY A 317 -6.12 20.96 1.51
CA GLY A 317 -6.16 19.74 2.30
C GLY A 317 -7.58 19.24 2.60
N SER A 318 -8.59 20.13 2.60
CA SER A 318 -9.98 19.75 2.85
C SER A 318 -10.57 18.93 1.69
N SER A 319 -10.21 19.26 0.45
CA SER A 319 -10.59 18.51 -0.75
C SER A 319 -10.08 17.06 -0.72
N LEU A 320 -8.84 16.84 -0.29
CA LEU A 320 -8.27 15.50 -0.13
C LEU A 320 -8.99 14.71 0.96
N LEU A 321 -9.29 15.37 2.08
CA LEU A 321 -10.00 14.75 3.20
C LEU A 321 -11.42 14.32 2.79
N LEU A 322 -12.12 15.18 2.06
CA LEU A 322 -13.46 14.89 1.53
C LEU A 322 -13.44 13.66 0.62
N LEU A 323 -12.50 13.58 -0.33
CA LEU A 323 -12.36 12.40 -1.20
C LEU A 323 -12.07 11.11 -0.43
N LEU A 324 -11.25 11.18 0.64
CA LEU A 324 -10.97 10.05 1.52
C LEU A 324 -12.21 9.64 2.34
N GLN A 325 -13.00 10.60 2.81
CA GLN A 325 -14.24 10.36 3.54
C GLN A 325 -15.31 9.70 2.66
N MET A 326 -15.42 10.11 1.39
CA MET A 326 -16.35 9.54 0.42
C MET A 326 -16.16 8.04 0.21
N LEU A 327 -14.94 7.51 0.42
CA LEU A 327 -14.68 6.07 0.39
C LEU A 327 -15.50 5.30 1.45
N HIS A 328 -15.71 5.92 2.62
CA HIS A 328 -16.47 5.36 3.73
C HIS A 328 -17.97 5.67 3.61
N SER A 329 -18.33 6.93 3.37
CA SER A 329 -19.71 7.41 3.47
C SER A 329 -20.60 7.09 2.26
N ALA A 330 -20.04 7.02 1.04
CA ALA A 330 -20.82 6.94 -0.19
C ALA A 330 -20.38 5.76 -1.10
N PRO A 331 -21.01 4.57 -0.99
CA PRO A 331 -20.63 3.38 -1.77
C PRO A 331 -20.69 3.59 -3.29
N SER A 332 -21.67 4.38 -3.76
CA SER A 332 -21.90 4.68 -5.18
C SER A 332 -20.80 5.55 -5.80
N CYS A 333 -20.00 6.23 -4.97
CA CYS A 333 -18.95 7.16 -5.39
C CYS A 333 -17.53 6.60 -5.20
N ARG A 334 -17.39 5.39 -4.64
CA ARG A 334 -16.09 4.77 -4.32
C ARG A 334 -15.19 4.65 -5.55
N GLU A 335 -15.72 4.19 -6.67
CA GLU A 335 -14.94 3.98 -7.89
C GLU A 335 -14.37 5.30 -8.43
N GLY A 336 -15.21 6.32 -8.60
CA GLY A 336 -14.75 7.65 -9.04
C GLY A 336 -13.77 8.29 -8.06
N SER A 337 -14.01 8.15 -6.75
CA SER A 337 -13.12 8.67 -5.71
C SER A 337 -11.75 8.00 -5.74
N LEU A 338 -11.72 6.66 -5.89
CA LEU A 338 -10.48 5.89 -6.01
C LEU A 338 -9.69 6.27 -7.28
N HIS A 339 -10.36 6.49 -8.42
CA HIS A 339 -9.71 6.96 -9.65
C HIS A 339 -9.02 8.32 -9.45
N VAL A 340 -9.73 9.29 -8.88
CA VAL A 340 -9.19 10.62 -8.59
C VAL A 340 -8.04 10.52 -7.57
N LEU A 341 -8.22 9.79 -6.47
CA LEU A 341 -7.18 9.58 -5.46
C LEU A 341 -5.95 8.88 -6.03
N TYR A 342 -6.10 7.91 -6.94
CA TYR A 342 -4.97 7.22 -7.57
C TYR A 342 -4.13 8.16 -8.44
N ALA A 343 -4.76 9.09 -9.17
CA ALA A 343 -4.04 10.11 -9.91
C ALA A 343 -3.31 11.08 -8.97
N LEU A 344 -3.99 11.55 -7.91
CA LEU A 344 -3.44 12.44 -6.88
C LEU A 344 -2.34 11.77 -6.04
N ALA A 345 -2.31 10.44 -5.93
CA ALA A 345 -1.27 9.69 -5.22
C ALA A 345 0.12 9.83 -5.82
N THR A 346 0.27 10.54 -6.95
CA THR A 346 1.55 10.96 -7.51
C THR A 346 2.17 12.11 -6.71
N THR A 347 1.38 12.89 -5.98
CA THR A 347 1.84 14.04 -5.21
C THR A 347 2.12 13.67 -3.74
N PRO A 348 3.06 14.35 -3.06
CA PRO A 348 3.42 14.02 -1.68
C PRO A 348 2.31 14.36 -0.67
N GLU A 349 1.47 15.36 -0.95
CA GLU A 349 0.45 15.85 -0.04
C GLU A 349 -0.67 14.83 0.19
N LEU A 350 -1.02 14.01 -0.81
CA LEU A 350 -1.99 12.92 -0.56
C LEU A 350 -1.38 11.86 0.36
N ALA A 351 -0.10 11.51 0.20
CA ALA A 351 0.58 10.59 1.11
C ALA A 351 0.67 11.18 2.54
N TRP A 352 0.88 12.49 2.66
CA TRP A 352 0.78 13.19 3.93
C TRP A 352 -0.62 13.10 4.55
N ALA A 353 -1.66 13.45 3.79
CA ALA A 353 -3.05 13.42 4.25
C ALA A 353 -3.48 12.00 4.64
N ALA A 354 -3.10 10.99 3.85
CA ALA A 354 -3.36 9.59 4.16
C ALA A 354 -2.69 9.14 5.47
N ALA A 355 -1.44 9.58 5.71
CA ALA A 355 -0.70 9.21 6.91
C ALA A 355 -1.15 9.98 8.17
N LYS A 356 -1.48 11.28 8.05
CA LYS A 356 -1.76 12.16 9.20
C LYS A 356 -3.25 12.31 9.52
N HIS A 357 -4.13 12.19 8.54
CA HIS A 357 -5.58 12.37 8.73
C HIS A 357 -6.34 11.04 8.63
N GLY A 358 -5.64 9.91 8.78
CA GLY A 358 -6.25 8.58 8.86
C GLY A 358 -6.78 8.04 7.53
N GLY A 359 -6.38 8.60 6.38
CA GLY A 359 -6.79 8.08 5.07
C GLY A 359 -6.40 6.61 4.83
N VAL A 360 -5.31 6.14 5.43
CA VAL A 360 -4.94 4.70 5.42
C VAL A 360 -6.05 3.81 5.99
N VAL A 361 -6.78 4.28 7.02
CA VAL A 361 -7.87 3.52 7.66
C VAL A 361 -9.03 3.34 6.69
N TYR A 362 -9.43 4.39 5.97
CA TYR A 362 -10.49 4.33 4.96
C TYR A 362 -10.13 3.41 3.80
N ILE A 363 -8.88 3.46 3.32
CA ILE A 363 -8.46 2.61 2.20
C ILE A 363 -8.32 1.15 2.65
N LEU A 364 -7.79 0.88 3.85
CA LEU A 364 -7.72 -0.47 4.41
C LEU A 364 -9.10 -1.08 4.65
N GLN A 365 -10.09 -0.26 5.04
CA GLN A 365 -11.45 -0.73 5.24
C GLN A 365 -12.02 -1.36 3.96
N LEU A 366 -11.74 -0.77 2.79
CA LEU A 366 -12.18 -1.32 1.51
C LEU A 366 -11.47 -2.62 1.15
N LEU A 367 -10.22 -2.78 1.58
CA LEU A 367 -9.38 -3.92 1.22
C LEU A 367 -9.72 -5.19 2.01
N LEU A 368 -10.02 -5.03 3.30
CA LEU A 368 -10.34 -6.11 4.23
C LEU A 368 -11.77 -6.64 4.02
N PRO A 369 -12.05 -7.90 4.39
CA PRO A 369 -13.38 -8.50 4.22
C PRO A 369 -14.42 -7.76 5.06
N LEU A 370 -15.40 -7.13 4.41
CA LEU A 370 -16.52 -6.44 5.04
C LEU A 370 -17.79 -7.31 4.99
N LYS A 371 -18.82 -6.92 5.77
CA LYS A 371 -20.15 -7.56 5.72
C LYS A 371 -20.86 -7.35 4.38
N GLU A 372 -20.54 -6.27 3.68
CA GLU A 372 -21.00 -5.99 2.32
C GLU A 372 -19.89 -6.36 1.32
N GLU A 373 -20.22 -7.16 0.32
CA GLU A 373 -19.26 -7.55 -0.71
C GLU A 373 -18.93 -6.33 -1.61
N ILE A 374 -17.69 -5.86 -1.49
CA ILE A 374 -17.14 -4.85 -2.41
C ILE A 374 -16.62 -5.56 -3.67
N PRO A 375 -16.93 -5.05 -4.87
CA PRO A 375 -16.40 -5.59 -6.12
C PRO A 375 -14.87 -5.70 -6.11
N LEU A 376 -14.34 -6.81 -6.65
CA LEU A 376 -12.90 -7.08 -6.70
C LEU A 376 -12.11 -5.92 -7.33
N GLN A 377 -12.64 -5.29 -8.37
CA GLN A 377 -12.00 -4.17 -9.07
C GLN A 377 -11.75 -2.96 -8.15
N GLN A 378 -12.72 -2.62 -7.28
CA GLN A 378 -12.55 -1.51 -6.33
C GLN A 378 -11.50 -1.87 -5.26
N ARG A 379 -11.49 -3.12 -4.79
CA ARG A 379 -10.51 -3.61 -3.80
C ARG A 379 -9.09 -3.62 -4.37
N ALA A 380 -8.93 -4.08 -5.61
CA ALA A 380 -7.66 -4.04 -6.32
C ALA A 380 -7.17 -2.60 -6.54
N MET A 381 -8.06 -1.68 -6.92
CA MET A 381 -7.71 -0.26 -7.06
C MET A 381 -7.32 0.38 -5.72
N ALA A 382 -8.01 0.04 -4.62
CA ALA A 382 -7.64 0.48 -3.27
C ALA A 382 -6.26 -0.06 -2.84
N ALA A 383 -5.95 -1.33 -3.14
CA ALA A 383 -4.63 -1.90 -2.91
C ALA A 383 -3.54 -1.20 -3.74
N ALA A 384 -3.80 -0.94 -5.03
CA ALA A 384 -2.88 -0.23 -5.91
C ALA A 384 -2.65 1.22 -5.45
N LEU A 385 -3.69 1.88 -4.92
CA LEU A 385 -3.57 3.19 -4.29
C LEU A 385 -2.63 3.14 -3.07
N LEU A 386 -2.79 2.18 -2.16
CA LEU A 386 -1.87 2.01 -1.03
C LEU A 386 -0.44 1.74 -1.49
N GLY A 387 -0.23 0.87 -2.47
CA GLY A 387 1.09 0.58 -3.03
C GLY A 387 1.77 1.83 -3.60
N LYS A 388 1.00 2.64 -4.33
CA LYS A 388 1.49 3.92 -4.87
C LYS A 388 1.81 4.93 -3.77
N LEU A 389 0.99 5.04 -2.74
CA LEU A 389 1.23 5.91 -1.58
C LEU A 389 2.46 5.50 -0.77
N VAL A 390 2.67 4.19 -0.55
CA VAL A 390 3.85 3.65 0.14
C VAL A 390 5.13 3.91 -0.66
N SER A 391 5.03 3.89 -1.99
CA SER A 391 6.15 4.13 -2.90
C SER A 391 6.52 5.62 -3.05
N GLN A 392 5.77 6.54 -2.43
CA GLN A 392 6.06 7.98 -2.48
C GLN A 392 7.37 8.34 -1.74
N PRO A 393 8.28 9.13 -2.33
CA PRO A 393 9.60 9.38 -1.76
C PRO A 393 9.58 10.25 -0.49
N MET A 394 8.64 11.20 -0.38
CA MET A 394 8.59 12.17 0.73
C MET A 394 7.87 11.61 1.97
N HIS A 395 6.67 11.07 1.77
CA HIS A 395 5.78 10.65 2.86
C HIS A 395 5.38 9.17 2.81
N GLY A 396 5.82 8.42 1.80
CA GLY A 396 5.57 6.98 1.70
C GLY A 396 6.11 6.16 2.89
N PRO A 397 7.29 6.46 3.46
CA PRO A 397 7.75 5.79 4.68
C PRO A 397 6.79 5.97 5.87
N ARG A 398 6.11 7.12 5.98
CA ARG A 398 5.10 7.33 7.03
C ARG A 398 3.87 6.47 6.81
N VAL A 399 3.40 6.38 5.57
CA VAL A 399 2.30 5.48 5.19
C VAL A 399 2.66 4.03 5.48
N ALA A 400 3.88 3.60 5.16
CA ALA A 400 4.39 2.27 5.44
C ALA A 400 4.41 1.95 6.95
N ILE A 401 4.88 2.89 7.77
CA ILE A 401 4.88 2.75 9.24
C ILE A 401 3.45 2.64 9.77
N THR A 402 2.51 3.45 9.26
CA THR A 402 1.10 3.37 9.66
C THR A 402 0.48 2.02 9.24
N LEU A 403 0.78 1.51 8.04
CA LEU A 403 0.33 0.19 7.59
C LEU A 403 0.92 -0.95 8.43
N ALA A 404 2.21 -0.86 8.79
CA ALA A 404 2.90 -1.86 9.61
C ALA A 404 2.35 -1.95 11.06
N ARG A 405 1.55 -0.99 11.51
CA ARG A 405 0.81 -1.08 12.78
C ARG A 405 -0.42 -2.00 12.70
N PHE A 406 -0.93 -2.26 11.49
CA PHE A 406 -2.13 -3.07 11.26
C PHE A 406 -1.82 -4.40 10.58
N LEU A 407 -0.88 -4.41 9.64
CA LEU A 407 -0.53 -5.56 8.83
C LEU A 407 0.91 -6.03 9.11
N PRO A 408 1.19 -7.34 9.08
CA PRO A 408 2.55 -7.86 9.11
C PRO A 408 3.42 -7.28 7.97
N ASP A 409 4.71 -7.09 8.23
CA ASP A 409 5.68 -6.55 7.25
C ASP A 409 5.66 -7.29 5.90
N GLY A 410 5.42 -8.61 5.93
CA GLY A 410 5.24 -9.43 4.74
C GLY A 410 4.11 -8.93 3.84
N LEU A 411 2.94 -8.62 4.39
CA LEU A 411 1.81 -8.07 3.62
C LEU A 411 2.04 -6.62 3.21
N VAL A 412 2.66 -5.80 4.06
CA VAL A 412 3.02 -4.41 3.70
C VAL A 412 3.95 -4.39 2.49
N SER A 413 4.89 -5.33 2.42
CA SER A 413 5.78 -5.45 1.26
C SER A 413 5.07 -5.94 0.00
N ILE A 414 4.08 -6.83 0.12
CA ILE A 414 3.24 -7.26 -1.01
C ILE A 414 2.40 -6.09 -1.52
N ILE A 415 1.87 -5.25 -0.63
CA ILE A 415 1.15 -4.01 -1.00
C ILE A 415 2.06 -3.04 -1.75
N ARG A 416 3.31 -2.89 -1.32
CA ARG A 416 4.28 -1.99 -1.96
C ARG A 416 4.68 -2.46 -3.35
N ASP A 417 4.99 -3.76 -3.49
CA ASP A 417 5.69 -4.29 -4.67
C ASP A 417 4.74 -5.01 -5.66
N GLY A 418 3.56 -5.42 -5.22
CA GLY A 418 2.61 -6.25 -5.99
C GLY A 418 1.48 -5.46 -6.69
N PRO A 419 0.88 -6.02 -7.75
CA PRO A 419 -0.34 -5.46 -8.35
C PRO A 419 -1.52 -5.61 -7.38
N GLY A 420 -2.51 -4.73 -7.50
CA GLY A 420 -3.63 -4.65 -6.57
C GLY A 420 -4.42 -5.95 -6.42
N GLU A 421 -4.60 -6.71 -7.50
CA GLU A 421 -5.29 -8.00 -7.50
C GLU A 421 -4.53 -9.05 -6.69
N ALA A 422 -3.21 -9.09 -6.81
CA ALA A 422 -2.37 -10.04 -6.06
C ALA A 422 -2.40 -9.74 -4.55
N VAL A 423 -2.50 -8.46 -4.18
CA VAL A 423 -2.65 -8.04 -2.78
C VAL A 423 -3.97 -8.54 -2.20
N VAL A 424 -5.09 -8.38 -2.94
CA VAL A 424 -6.40 -8.86 -2.49
C VAL A 424 -6.38 -10.38 -2.29
N VAL A 425 -5.82 -11.12 -3.24
CA VAL A 425 -5.68 -12.59 -3.15
C VAL A 425 -4.82 -12.98 -1.93
N ALA A 426 -3.70 -12.29 -1.70
CA ALA A 426 -2.82 -12.56 -0.56
C ALA A 426 -3.51 -12.30 0.80
N LEU A 427 -4.45 -11.36 0.87
CA LEU A 427 -5.21 -11.06 2.09
C LEU A 427 -6.36 -12.04 2.36
N GLU A 428 -6.85 -12.72 1.33
CA GLU A 428 -7.92 -13.73 1.46
C GLU A 428 -7.36 -15.13 1.72
N GLN A 429 -6.15 -15.40 1.26
CA GLN A 429 -5.50 -16.70 1.44
C GLN A 429 -4.89 -16.84 2.84
N THR A 430 -5.05 -18.04 3.40
CA THR A 430 -4.28 -18.43 4.59
C THR A 430 -2.82 -18.63 4.18
N THR A 431 -1.93 -17.80 4.73
CA THR A 431 -0.49 -17.89 4.49
C THR A 431 0.21 -18.15 5.81
N GLU A 432 0.82 -19.32 5.94
CA GLU A 432 1.65 -19.69 7.08
C GLU A 432 3.07 -19.97 6.58
N THR A 433 3.88 -18.92 6.57
CA THR A 433 5.30 -18.97 6.20
C THR A 433 6.14 -18.41 7.33
N PRO A 434 7.45 -18.72 7.37
CA PRO A 434 8.34 -18.14 8.38
C PRO A 434 8.31 -16.61 8.42
N GLU A 435 8.05 -15.92 7.30
CA GLU A 435 8.01 -14.45 7.22
C GLU A 435 6.61 -13.85 7.40
N LEU A 436 5.56 -14.62 7.16
CA LEU A 436 4.19 -14.14 7.15
C LEU A 436 3.25 -15.22 7.68
N VAL A 437 2.59 -14.90 8.79
CA VAL A 437 1.44 -15.64 9.30
C VAL A 437 0.23 -14.75 9.16
N TRP A 438 -0.71 -15.17 8.33
CA TRP A 438 -1.94 -14.47 8.05
C TRP A 438 -3.07 -15.48 7.86
N THR A 439 -4.15 -15.30 8.62
CA THR A 439 -5.33 -16.16 8.53
C THR A 439 -6.58 -15.32 8.25
N PRO A 440 -7.62 -15.90 7.62
CA PRO A 440 -8.90 -15.22 7.43
C PRO A 440 -9.54 -14.75 8.75
N ALA A 441 -9.27 -15.43 9.87
CA ALA A 441 -9.73 -15.00 11.19
C ALA A 441 -9.03 -13.70 11.65
N MET A 442 -7.72 -13.58 11.43
CA MET A 442 -6.99 -12.32 11.66
C MET A 442 -7.49 -11.20 10.76
N ALA A 443 -7.77 -11.50 9.48
CA ALA A 443 -8.35 -10.55 8.54
C ALA A 443 -9.73 -10.04 8.99
N ALA A 444 -10.59 -10.95 9.47
CA ALA A 444 -11.92 -10.61 9.98
C ALA A 444 -11.85 -9.78 11.29
N SER A 445 -10.94 -10.14 12.20
CA SER A 445 -10.69 -9.39 13.44
C SER A 445 -10.20 -7.97 13.14
N LEU A 446 -9.20 -7.83 12.26
CA LEU A 446 -8.69 -6.52 11.84
C LEU A 446 -9.77 -5.72 11.11
N SER A 447 -10.58 -6.35 10.26
CA SER A 447 -11.69 -5.69 9.56
C SER A 447 -12.70 -5.08 10.53
N ALA A 448 -13.07 -5.80 11.59
CA ALA A 448 -13.97 -5.30 12.62
C ALA A 448 -13.39 -4.09 13.37
N GLN A 449 -12.08 -4.16 13.69
CA GLN A 449 -11.37 -3.06 14.33
C GLN A 449 -11.30 -1.82 13.43
N ILE A 450 -10.86 -1.98 12.18
CA ILE A 450 -10.73 -0.90 11.19
C ILE A 450 -12.09 -0.28 10.88
N SER A 451 -13.16 -1.08 10.79
CA SER A 451 -14.51 -0.55 10.57
C SER A 451 -14.97 0.35 11.70
N THR A 452 -14.71 -0.04 12.95
CA THR A 452 -15.02 0.77 14.13
C THR A 452 -14.20 2.06 14.14
N MET A 453 -12.90 1.96 13.84
CA MET A 453 -12.00 3.11 13.74
C MET A 453 -12.40 4.07 12.63
N ALA A 454 -12.80 3.57 11.46
CA ALA A 454 -13.22 4.38 10.32
C ALA A 454 -14.48 5.19 10.63
N SER A 455 -15.49 4.57 11.25
CA SER A 455 -16.72 5.26 11.65
C SER A 455 -16.47 6.32 12.73
N GLU A 456 -15.60 6.02 13.70
CA GLU A 456 -15.22 6.99 14.73
C GLU A 456 -14.41 8.16 14.15
N LEU A 457 -13.46 7.87 13.27
CA LEU A 457 -12.68 8.88 12.56
C LEU A 457 -13.58 9.80 11.73
N TYR A 458 -14.51 9.21 10.97
CA TYR A 458 -15.47 9.97 10.17
C TYR A 458 -16.32 10.89 11.05
N ARG A 459 -16.84 10.37 12.17
CA ARG A 459 -17.64 11.14 13.13
C ARG A 459 -16.86 12.31 13.74
N GLU A 460 -15.58 12.14 14.06
CA GLU A 460 -14.75 13.24 14.59
C GLU A 460 -14.38 14.28 13.52
N GLN A 461 -14.11 13.85 12.28
CA GLN A 461 -13.81 14.77 11.19
C GLN A 461 -15.01 15.61 10.78
N MET A 462 -16.23 15.06 10.85
CA MET A 462 -17.47 15.79 10.59
C MET A 462 -17.74 16.94 11.58
N LYS A 463 -17.05 16.98 12.72
CA LYS A 463 -17.14 18.11 13.69
C LYS A 463 -16.27 19.31 13.28
N GLY A 464 -15.67 19.29 12.09
CA GLY A 464 -14.86 20.40 11.55
C GLY A 464 -13.47 20.53 12.16
N ARG A 465 -13.02 19.57 12.97
CA ARG A 465 -11.62 19.52 13.43
C ARG A 465 -10.81 18.65 12.48
N VAL A 466 -9.78 19.22 11.86
CA VAL A 466 -8.72 18.44 11.21
C VAL A 466 -8.03 17.64 12.31
N VAL A 467 -8.39 16.36 12.43
CA VAL A 467 -7.82 15.47 13.42
C VAL A 467 -6.43 15.07 12.94
N ASP A 468 -5.41 15.41 13.74
CA ASP A 468 -4.11 14.78 13.64
C ASP A 468 -4.26 13.36 14.20
N TRP A 469 -4.45 12.42 13.29
CA TRP A 469 -4.65 11.01 13.59
C TRP A 469 -3.30 10.37 13.90
N ASP A 470 -2.89 10.48 15.16
CA ASP A 470 -1.91 9.55 15.72
C ASP A 470 -2.66 8.33 16.23
N VAL A 471 -2.50 7.21 15.52
CA VAL A 471 -2.99 5.90 16.00
C VAL A 471 -2.41 5.67 17.39
N LEU A 472 -3.29 5.59 18.40
CA LEU A 472 -2.98 5.18 19.76
C LEU A 472 -2.10 3.93 19.74
N GLU A 473 -1.07 3.93 20.60
CA GLU A 473 -0.11 2.84 20.74
C GLU A 473 -0.82 1.48 20.78
N GLN A 474 -0.51 0.66 19.77
CA GLN A 474 -0.86 -0.75 19.63
C GLN A 474 -2.35 -1.07 19.46
N ALA A 475 -2.77 -1.27 18.21
CA ALA A 475 -3.92 -2.09 17.90
C ALA A 475 -3.70 -3.49 18.49
N SER A 476 -4.47 -3.82 19.55
CA SER A 476 -4.41 -5.04 20.36
C SER A 476 -4.70 -6.35 19.60
N GLY A 477 -4.67 -6.37 18.27
CA GLY A 477 -4.94 -7.54 17.44
C GLY A 477 -3.81 -8.58 17.39
N GLN A 478 -2.61 -8.22 17.86
CA GLN A 478 -1.49 -9.19 17.96
C GLN A 478 -1.47 -9.97 19.29
N GLN A 479 -2.48 -9.82 20.16
CA GLN A 479 -2.45 -10.38 21.51
C GLN A 479 -2.39 -11.92 21.53
N GLU A 480 -3.00 -12.63 20.58
CA GLU A 480 -3.04 -14.11 20.55
C GLU A 480 -1.72 -14.77 20.08
N MET A 481 -0.81 -14.03 19.45
CA MET A 481 0.47 -14.55 18.93
C MET A 481 1.69 -14.10 19.74
N ARG A 482 1.49 -13.40 20.87
CA ARG A 482 2.59 -12.96 21.77
C ARG A 482 3.39 -14.11 22.38
N ASP A 483 2.86 -15.33 22.33
CA ASP A 483 3.52 -16.54 22.82
C ASP A 483 4.38 -17.26 21.75
N GLU A 484 4.44 -16.74 20.52
CA GLU A 484 5.37 -17.22 19.50
C GLU A 484 6.63 -16.33 19.42
N PRO A 485 7.84 -16.90 19.55
CA PRO A 485 9.07 -16.13 19.45
C PRO A 485 9.28 -15.67 18.00
N GLN A 486 9.14 -14.37 17.78
CA GLN A 486 9.42 -13.70 16.53
C GLN A 486 10.75 -12.94 16.62
N VAL A 487 11.62 -13.14 15.63
CA VAL A 487 12.93 -12.50 15.56
C VAL A 487 13.06 -11.82 14.21
N GLY A 488 13.27 -10.50 14.20
CA GLY A 488 13.47 -9.75 12.94
C GLY A 488 12.33 -9.86 11.94
N GLY A 489 11.10 -10.11 12.42
CA GLY A 489 9.90 -10.33 11.59
C GLY A 489 9.60 -11.80 11.27
N ILE A 490 10.47 -12.75 11.67
CA ILE A 490 10.35 -14.17 11.31
C ILE A 490 9.93 -15.02 12.51
N TYR A 491 8.97 -15.92 12.28
CA TYR A 491 8.48 -16.88 13.27
C TYR A 491 9.44 -18.06 13.38
N VAL A 492 10.14 -18.16 14.51
CA VAL A 492 11.25 -19.12 14.71
C VAL A 492 10.77 -20.57 14.61
N ARG A 493 9.58 -20.88 15.15
CA ARG A 493 9.01 -22.24 15.11
C ARG A 493 8.65 -22.67 13.68
N LEU A 494 8.12 -21.75 12.86
CA LEU A 494 7.78 -22.04 11.46
C LEU A 494 9.04 -22.18 10.60
N PHE A 495 10.07 -21.35 10.83
CA PHE A 495 11.36 -21.51 10.17
C PHE A 495 11.99 -22.87 10.44
N LEU A 496 11.89 -23.39 11.67
CA LEU A 496 12.40 -24.71 12.02
C LEU A 496 11.66 -25.87 11.32
N LYS A 497 10.41 -25.68 10.91
CA LYS A 497 9.67 -26.68 10.11
C LYS A 497 10.17 -26.75 8.67
N ASP A 498 10.52 -25.62 8.06
CA ASP A 498 11.14 -25.56 6.74
C ASP A 498 12.36 -24.60 6.72
N PRO A 499 13.55 -25.09 7.13
CA PRO A 499 14.75 -24.27 7.18
C PRO A 499 15.30 -23.84 5.81
N LYS A 500 14.82 -24.46 4.72
CA LYS A 500 15.23 -24.15 3.34
C LYS A 500 14.40 -23.03 2.72
N PHE A 501 13.41 -22.51 3.45
CA PHE A 501 12.58 -21.41 2.99
C PHE A 501 13.45 -20.19 2.61
N PRO A 502 13.27 -19.62 1.40
CA PRO A 502 14.05 -18.48 0.95
C PRO A 502 13.64 -17.20 1.71
N LEU A 503 14.43 -16.80 2.68
CA LEU A 503 14.23 -15.56 3.44
C LEU A 503 14.65 -14.35 2.59
N ARG A 504 13.87 -13.25 2.64
CA ARG A 504 14.16 -11.97 1.97
C ARG A 504 15.38 -11.29 2.56
N ASN A 505 15.49 -11.27 3.90
CA ASN A 505 16.58 -10.59 4.62
C ASN A 505 17.26 -11.50 5.65
N PRO A 506 17.99 -12.55 5.22
CA PRO A 506 18.60 -13.53 6.12
C PRO A 506 19.66 -12.92 7.05
N LYS A 507 20.30 -11.80 6.67
CA LYS A 507 21.24 -11.07 7.54
C LYS A 507 20.55 -10.42 8.74
N ARG A 508 19.41 -9.75 8.52
CA ARG A 508 18.62 -9.13 9.59
C ARG A 508 18.08 -10.18 10.56
N PHE A 509 17.66 -11.32 10.02
CA PHE A 509 17.23 -12.45 10.84
C PHE A 509 18.38 -12.99 11.70
N LEU A 510 19.57 -13.17 11.12
CA LEU A 510 20.77 -13.62 11.82
C LEU A 510 21.18 -12.66 12.97
N GLU A 511 21.23 -11.36 12.68
CA GLU A 511 21.56 -10.33 13.68
C GLU A 511 20.56 -10.34 14.84
N GLY A 512 19.26 -10.33 14.51
CA GLY A 512 18.20 -10.44 15.52
C GLY A 512 18.27 -11.73 16.33
N LEU A 513 18.58 -12.87 15.69
CA LEU A 513 18.71 -14.15 16.38
C LEU A 513 19.87 -14.13 17.36
N LEU A 514 21.02 -13.56 16.96
CA LEU A 514 22.19 -13.44 17.82
C LEU A 514 21.94 -12.50 19.00
N ASP A 515 21.33 -11.34 18.76
CA ASP A 515 21.00 -10.37 19.81
C ASP A 515 20.00 -10.94 20.81
N GLN A 516 18.92 -11.56 20.33
CA GLN A 516 17.90 -12.15 21.20
C GLN A 516 18.41 -13.40 21.92
N TYR A 517 19.26 -14.21 21.26
CA TYR A 517 19.89 -15.37 21.88
C TYR A 517 20.86 -14.96 23.01
N LEU A 518 21.75 -14.00 22.76
CA LEU A 518 22.67 -13.48 23.77
C LEU A 518 21.92 -12.83 24.94
N SER A 519 20.85 -12.09 24.65
CA SER A 519 20.00 -11.48 25.68
C SER A 519 19.25 -12.54 26.50
N SER A 520 18.76 -13.59 25.86
CA SER A 520 18.07 -14.71 26.51
C SER A 520 19.02 -15.50 27.42
N ILE A 521 20.25 -15.78 26.96
CA ILE A 521 21.30 -16.38 27.81
C ILE A 521 21.63 -15.47 28.99
N ALA A 522 21.83 -14.17 28.76
CA ALA A 522 22.10 -13.20 29.82
C ALA A 522 20.95 -13.12 30.85
N ALA A 523 19.70 -13.24 30.41
CA ALA A 523 18.53 -13.27 31.29
C ALA A 523 18.50 -14.51 32.18
N THR A 524 18.93 -15.68 31.69
CA THR A 524 19.08 -16.89 32.52
C THR A 524 20.16 -16.76 33.61
N HIS A 525 21.00 -15.72 33.56
CA HIS A 525 22.05 -15.49 34.57
C HIS A 525 21.54 -14.78 35.85
N TYR A 526 20.44 -14.02 35.77
CA TYR A 526 19.85 -13.32 36.92
C TYR A 526 18.64 -14.11 37.44
N GLU A 527 18.79 -14.76 38.60
CA GLU A 527 17.81 -15.67 39.26
C GLU A 527 16.45 -15.04 39.66
N ALA A 528 16.11 -13.83 39.20
CA ALA A 528 14.91 -13.10 39.65
C ALA A 528 13.66 -13.33 38.78
N GLN A 529 13.76 -13.96 37.62
CA GLN A 529 12.62 -14.16 36.72
C GLN A 529 12.53 -15.62 36.24
N THR A 530 11.32 -16.18 36.32
CA THR A 530 10.93 -17.47 35.76
C THR A 530 10.98 -17.40 34.23
N VAL A 531 12.17 -17.49 33.65
CA VAL A 531 12.37 -17.52 32.20
C VAL A 531 12.20 -18.95 31.71
N ASP A 532 11.39 -19.14 30.67
CA ASP A 532 11.21 -20.40 29.98
C ASP A 532 12.55 -20.89 29.39
N PRO A 533 13.11 -22.03 29.86
CA PRO A 533 14.37 -22.57 29.34
C PRO A 533 14.27 -23.04 27.88
N GLU A 534 13.08 -23.11 27.30
CA GLU A 534 12.88 -23.51 25.90
C GLU A 534 13.24 -22.42 24.89
N LEU A 535 13.15 -21.13 25.26
CA LEU A 535 13.40 -20.02 24.34
C LEU A 535 14.87 -19.95 23.85
N PRO A 536 15.92 -19.99 24.72
CA PRO A 536 17.31 -20.06 24.26
C PRO A 536 17.57 -21.29 23.37
N LEU A 537 16.96 -22.42 23.71
CA LEU A 537 17.13 -23.67 22.94
C LEU A 537 16.54 -23.54 21.54
N LEU A 538 15.34 -22.98 21.41
CA LEU A 538 14.70 -22.75 20.12
C LEU A 538 15.51 -21.77 19.25
N LEU A 539 15.97 -20.66 19.84
CA LEU A 539 16.81 -19.67 19.15
C LEU A 539 18.14 -20.29 18.67
N SER A 540 18.79 -21.10 19.51
CA SER A 540 20.01 -21.81 19.14
C SER A 540 19.80 -22.80 17.98
N ALA A 541 18.68 -23.52 17.98
CA ALA A 541 18.34 -24.48 16.94
C ALA A 541 18.08 -23.76 15.60
N ALA A 542 17.39 -22.62 15.64
CA ALA A 542 17.16 -21.80 14.46
C ALA A 542 18.45 -21.20 13.92
N LEU A 543 19.33 -20.70 14.79
CA LEU A 543 20.64 -20.18 14.42
C LEU A 543 21.52 -21.24 13.77
N VAL A 544 21.61 -22.44 14.35
CA VAL A 544 22.37 -23.57 13.76
C VAL A 544 21.77 -24.00 12.42
N SER A 545 20.45 -24.06 12.31
CA SER A 545 19.77 -24.45 11.07
C SER A 545 19.99 -23.41 9.97
N LEU A 546 19.90 -22.11 10.29
CA LEU A 546 20.15 -21.01 9.37
C LEU A 546 21.60 -21.04 8.84
N LEU A 547 22.58 -21.19 9.73
CA LEU A 547 23.99 -21.26 9.36
C LEU A 547 24.35 -22.54 8.60
N ARG A 548 23.57 -23.61 8.74
CA ARG A 548 23.73 -24.84 7.95
C ARG A 548 23.23 -24.66 6.52
N VAL A 549 22.10 -23.98 6.33
CA VAL A 549 21.51 -23.72 5.01
C VAL A 549 22.28 -22.63 4.26
N HIS A 550 22.72 -21.58 4.97
CA HIS A 550 23.46 -20.45 4.41
C HIS A 550 24.82 -20.25 5.12
N PRO A 551 25.84 -21.08 4.82
CA PRO A 551 27.14 -21.01 5.51
C PRO A 551 27.87 -19.68 5.32
N ALA A 552 27.63 -18.96 4.22
CA ALA A 552 28.23 -17.64 3.96
C ALA A 552 27.82 -16.57 5.01
N LEU A 553 26.71 -16.77 5.72
CA LEU A 553 26.30 -15.87 6.80
C LEU A 553 27.23 -15.95 8.02
N ALA A 554 27.95 -17.05 8.20
CA ALA A 554 28.90 -17.19 9.31
C ALA A 554 30.03 -16.14 9.24
N ASP A 555 30.49 -15.78 8.05
CA ASP A 555 31.51 -14.73 7.90
C ASP A 555 31.00 -13.38 8.41
N HIS A 556 29.73 -13.07 8.17
CA HIS A 556 29.06 -11.86 8.68
C HIS A 556 29.04 -11.81 10.21
N VAL A 557 28.79 -12.95 10.88
CA VAL A 557 28.87 -13.06 12.35
C VAL A 557 30.28 -12.74 12.87
N GLY A 558 31.31 -13.22 12.15
CA GLY A 558 32.71 -12.93 12.45
C GLY A 558 33.02 -11.43 12.37
N TYR A 559 32.61 -10.77 11.29
CA TYR A 559 32.84 -9.33 11.08
C TYR A 559 32.12 -8.44 12.11
N LEU A 560 30.93 -8.82 12.56
CA LEU A 560 30.16 -8.06 13.57
C LEU A 560 30.65 -8.25 15.01
N GLY A 561 31.63 -9.15 15.25
CA GLY A 561 32.22 -9.35 16.57
C GLY A 561 31.30 -10.04 17.59
N TYR A 562 30.34 -10.84 17.13
CA TYR A 562 29.48 -11.65 18.01
C TYR A 562 30.20 -12.87 18.60
N VAL A 563 31.24 -13.38 17.92
CA VAL A 563 31.98 -14.58 18.35
C VAL A 563 32.61 -14.42 19.75
N PRO A 564 33.36 -13.35 20.07
CA PRO A 564 33.88 -13.15 21.43
C PRO A 564 32.78 -13.02 22.50
N LYS A 565 31.61 -12.45 22.15
CA LYS A 565 30.48 -12.32 23.08
C LYS A 565 29.89 -13.69 23.42
N LEU A 566 29.75 -14.58 22.44
CA LEU A 566 29.30 -15.95 22.63
C LEU A 566 30.30 -16.75 23.50
N VAL A 567 31.60 -16.66 23.22
CA VAL A 567 32.65 -17.28 24.06
C VAL A 567 32.59 -16.74 25.49
N GLY A 568 32.31 -15.44 25.66
CA GLY A 568 32.00 -14.78 26.92
C GLY A 568 30.87 -15.44 27.71
N ALA A 569 29.72 -15.61 27.05
CA ALA A 569 28.52 -16.21 27.65
C ALA A 569 28.77 -17.64 28.12
N VAL A 570 29.39 -18.48 27.27
CA VAL A 570 29.68 -19.89 27.61
C VAL A 570 30.70 -20.00 28.75
N ALA A 571 31.68 -19.08 28.80
CA ALA A 571 32.68 -19.08 29.87
C ALA A 571 32.10 -18.71 31.23
N PHE A 572 31.06 -17.87 31.27
CA PHE A 572 30.35 -17.53 32.49
C PHE A 572 29.57 -18.74 33.02
N GLU A 573 28.88 -19.46 32.13
CA GLU A 573 28.16 -20.68 32.47
C GLU A 573 29.09 -21.77 33.02
N GLY A 574 30.26 -21.96 32.41
CA GLY A 574 31.27 -22.93 32.87
C GLY A 574 32.00 -22.58 34.18
N ARG A 575 31.76 -21.39 34.78
CA ARG A 575 32.30 -21.03 36.11
C ARG A 575 31.35 -21.38 37.27
N ARG A 576 30.04 -21.53 37.04
CA ARG A 576 29.08 -21.86 38.11
C ARG A 576 29.14 -23.34 38.51
N GLU A 577 29.57 -24.23 37.61
CA GLU A 577 29.80 -25.65 37.89
C GLU A 577 30.86 -25.86 38.98
N THR A 578 31.92 -25.06 39.00
CA THR A 578 32.99 -25.14 40.00
C THR A 578 32.59 -24.58 41.38
N MET A 579 31.51 -23.81 41.46
CA MET A 579 30.99 -23.27 42.72
C MET A 579 29.83 -24.11 43.28
N SER A 580 29.00 -24.71 42.42
CA SER A 580 27.92 -25.64 42.83
C SER A 580 28.44 -27.01 43.28
N THR A 581 29.63 -27.43 42.84
CA THR A 581 30.26 -28.68 43.27
C THR A 581 31.17 -28.52 44.50
N GLY A 582 31.34 -27.29 45.00
CA GLY A 582 32.28 -26.94 46.06
C GLY A 582 31.70 -26.68 47.46
N GLU A 583 30.37 -26.65 47.64
CA GLU A 583 29.78 -26.35 48.95
C GLU A 583 29.45 -27.61 49.78
N ILE A 584 30.43 -27.95 50.63
CA ILE A 584 30.26 -28.42 52.01
C ILE A 584 29.53 -29.75 52.21
N ASN A 585 30.33 -30.81 52.09
CA ASN A 585 30.14 -32.04 52.84
C ASN A 585 30.46 -31.75 54.32
N ASN A 586 29.45 -31.46 55.16
CA ASN A 586 29.58 -31.54 56.62
C ASN A 586 28.23 -31.65 57.36
N GLY A 587 27.86 -32.90 57.70
CA GLY A 587 27.21 -33.29 58.94
C GLY A 587 25.69 -33.14 59.10
N LYS A 588 24.94 -34.26 59.02
CA LYS A 588 24.38 -35.01 60.18
C LYS A 588 23.36 -36.08 59.75
N HIS A 589 23.30 -37.12 60.59
CA HIS A 589 22.59 -38.41 60.49
C HIS A 589 21.06 -38.41 60.27
N ALA A 590 20.62 -39.57 59.76
CA ALA A 590 19.31 -40.28 59.84
C ALA A 590 18.68 -40.43 58.44
N ASP A 591 18.20 -41.57 57.95
CA ASP A 591 17.93 -42.90 58.50
C ASP A 591 17.96 -43.90 57.31
N LYS A 592 18.25 -45.17 57.56
CA LYS A 592 18.23 -46.22 56.54
C LYS A 592 16.78 -46.60 56.23
N THR A 593 16.41 -46.62 54.96
CA THR A 593 15.38 -47.55 54.47
C THR A 593 15.74 -48.01 53.06
N ASN A 594 15.94 -49.32 52.93
CA ASN A 594 16.21 -50.01 51.68
C ASN A 594 14.97 -50.00 50.79
N GLY A 595 15.13 -49.61 49.52
CA GLY A 595 14.19 -49.79 48.41
C GLY A 595 14.98 -49.93 47.11
N PRO A 596 14.55 -50.80 46.17
CA PRO A 596 15.41 -51.35 45.13
C PRO A 596 15.70 -50.35 44.01
N ASP A 597 16.78 -50.63 43.29
CA ASP A 597 17.26 -49.95 42.08
C ASP A 597 16.12 -49.47 41.18
N ASN A 598 15.91 -48.14 41.14
CA ASN A 598 15.18 -47.49 40.06
C ASN A 598 16.19 -46.63 39.30
N GLU A 599 16.43 -47.06 38.06
CA GLU A 599 17.06 -46.33 36.98
C GLU A 599 16.56 -44.87 36.96
N SER A 600 17.34 -43.96 37.54
CA SER A 600 17.09 -42.54 37.41
C SER A 600 17.58 -42.12 36.03
N GLU A 601 16.69 -42.15 35.05
CA GLU A 601 16.91 -41.65 33.70
C GLU A 601 17.45 -40.20 33.73
N ASN A 602 18.74 -40.05 33.43
CA ASN A 602 19.31 -39.18 32.40
C ASN A 602 18.71 -37.77 32.15
N THR A 603 18.19 -37.07 33.14
CA THR A 603 17.58 -35.75 32.90
C THR A 603 18.61 -34.63 33.07
N GLN A 604 19.24 -34.19 31.97
CA GLN A 604 20.12 -33.01 31.93
C GLN A 604 19.40 -31.78 32.51
N THR A 605 20.09 -30.99 33.33
CA THR A 605 19.52 -29.75 33.88
C THR A 605 19.24 -28.74 32.75
N PRO A 606 18.24 -27.85 32.88
CA PRO A 606 17.94 -26.86 31.83
C PRO A 606 19.16 -25.97 31.52
N GLN A 607 19.99 -25.67 32.50
CA GLN A 607 21.23 -24.91 32.32
C GLN A 607 22.30 -25.70 31.55
N GLU A 608 22.42 -27.01 31.75
CA GLU A 608 23.29 -27.88 30.93
C GLU A 608 22.85 -27.88 29.46
N ARG A 609 21.54 -27.89 29.20
CA ARG A 609 21.01 -27.85 27.82
C ARG A 609 21.36 -26.52 27.14
N VAL A 610 21.28 -25.40 27.84
CA VAL A 610 21.67 -24.08 27.31
C VAL A 610 23.17 -24.02 26.99
N ARG A 611 24.03 -24.56 27.86
CA ARG A 611 25.49 -24.68 27.61
C ARG A 611 25.80 -25.49 26.35
N LEU A 612 25.17 -26.65 26.22
CA LEU A 612 25.31 -27.51 25.05
C LEU A 612 24.79 -26.82 23.79
N SER A 613 23.73 -26.02 23.90
CA SER A 613 23.21 -25.22 22.79
C SER A 613 24.23 -24.19 22.29
N CYS A 614 24.90 -23.50 23.22
CA CYS A 614 25.93 -22.52 22.88
C CYS A 614 27.14 -23.20 22.23
N LEU A 615 27.54 -24.37 22.73
CA LEU A 615 28.61 -25.17 22.13
C LEU A 615 28.25 -25.60 20.71
N ARG A 616 26.99 -25.95 20.42
CA ARG A 616 26.51 -26.26 19.06
C ARG A 616 26.57 -25.06 18.13
N VAL A 617 26.24 -23.86 18.61
CA VAL A 617 26.36 -22.62 17.84
C VAL A 617 27.84 -22.33 17.53
N LEU A 618 28.72 -22.39 18.54
CA LEU A 618 30.16 -22.20 18.34
C LEU A 618 30.75 -23.24 17.37
N HIS A 619 30.35 -24.50 17.49
CA HIS A 619 30.73 -25.57 16.58
C HIS A 619 30.34 -25.30 15.13
N GLN A 620 29.13 -24.78 14.90
CA GLN A 620 28.66 -24.42 13.56
C GLN A 620 29.41 -23.21 13.00
N LEU A 621 29.69 -22.20 13.83
CA LEU A 621 30.48 -21.02 13.44
C LEU A 621 31.93 -21.38 13.12
N ALA A 622 32.51 -22.36 13.82
CA ALA A 622 33.87 -22.84 13.61
C ALA A 622 34.13 -23.43 12.21
N ALA A 623 33.07 -23.70 11.42
CA ALA A 623 33.21 -24.09 10.01
C ALA A 623 33.65 -22.94 9.11
N SER A 624 33.42 -21.67 9.50
CA SER A 624 33.93 -20.48 8.80
C SER A 624 35.32 -20.11 9.32
N THR A 625 36.24 -19.83 8.39
CA THR A 625 37.61 -19.40 8.73
C THR A 625 37.63 -18.06 9.45
N THR A 626 36.77 -17.11 9.05
CA THR A 626 36.62 -15.79 9.69
C THR A 626 36.20 -15.92 11.15
N CYS A 627 35.24 -16.80 11.44
CA CYS A 627 34.82 -17.10 12.79
C CYS A 627 35.91 -17.84 13.60
N ALA A 628 36.62 -18.79 12.98
CA ALA A 628 37.72 -19.51 13.64
C ALA A 628 38.90 -18.57 14.01
N GLU A 629 39.17 -17.56 13.18
CA GLU A 629 40.13 -16.49 13.48
C GLU A 629 39.63 -15.60 14.62
N ALA A 630 38.35 -15.23 14.61
CA ALA A 630 37.73 -14.45 15.69
C ALA A 630 37.70 -15.21 17.04
N MET A 631 37.59 -16.54 17.04
CA MET A 631 37.68 -17.38 18.25
C MET A 631 39.09 -17.41 18.83
N ALA A 632 40.12 -17.22 18.00
CA ALA A 632 41.52 -17.17 18.41
C ALA A 632 41.95 -15.78 18.91
N ALA A 633 41.24 -14.73 18.49
CA ALA A 633 41.51 -13.35 18.89
C ALA A 633 41.35 -13.20 20.42
N THR A 634 42.43 -12.82 21.10
CA THR A 634 42.42 -12.60 22.55
C THR A 634 42.59 -11.13 22.85
N SER A 635 41.54 -10.53 23.43
CA SER A 635 41.62 -9.21 24.05
C SER A 635 41.98 -9.36 25.54
N VAL A 636 42.58 -8.34 26.13
CA VAL A 636 42.92 -8.35 27.56
C VAL A 636 41.61 -8.45 28.37
N GLY A 637 41.41 -9.57 29.06
CA GLY A 637 40.24 -9.83 29.91
C GLY A 637 39.12 -10.69 29.28
N SER A 638 39.16 -11.00 27.98
CA SER A 638 38.18 -11.92 27.36
C SER A 638 38.52 -13.39 27.65
N PRO A 639 37.52 -14.26 27.91
CA PRO A 639 37.75 -15.68 28.10
C PRO A 639 38.30 -16.33 26.82
N GLN A 640 39.26 -17.22 27.00
CA GLN A 640 39.91 -17.95 25.91
C GLN A 640 39.04 -19.15 25.49
N VAL A 641 38.98 -19.43 24.19
CA VAL A 641 38.15 -20.52 23.63
C VAL A 641 38.72 -21.91 23.95
N VAL A 642 40.04 -22.09 23.96
CA VAL A 642 40.66 -23.40 24.18
C VAL A 642 40.46 -23.93 25.61
N PRO A 643 40.64 -23.13 26.68
CA PRO A 643 40.30 -23.55 28.05
C PRO A 643 38.81 -23.86 28.24
N LEU A 644 37.95 -23.16 27.49
CA LEU A 644 36.51 -23.41 27.51
C LEU A 644 36.16 -24.73 26.86
N LEU A 645 36.72 -25.01 25.67
CA LEU A 645 36.54 -26.29 24.99
C LEU A 645 37.12 -27.43 25.82
N MET A 646 38.26 -27.25 26.48
CA MET A 646 38.83 -28.25 27.40
C MET A 646 37.85 -28.61 28.53
N LYS A 647 37.18 -27.61 29.14
CA LYS A 647 36.13 -27.87 30.13
C LYS A 647 34.92 -28.57 29.50
N ALA A 648 34.52 -28.15 28.30
CA ALA A 648 33.40 -28.73 27.57
C ALA A 648 33.63 -30.19 27.14
N ILE A 649 34.89 -30.64 27.04
CA ILE A 649 35.21 -32.07 26.86
C ILE A 649 34.65 -32.89 28.04
N GLY A 650 34.58 -32.33 29.25
CA GLY A 650 34.00 -32.95 30.45
C GLY A 650 32.47 -32.90 30.54
N TRP A 651 31.78 -32.19 29.64
CA TRP A 651 30.32 -32.04 29.71
C TRP A 651 29.59 -33.29 29.20
N GLN A 652 28.52 -33.67 29.90
CA GLN A 652 27.67 -34.80 29.51
C GLN A 652 27.00 -34.51 28.14
N GLY A 653 27.39 -35.26 27.11
CA GLY A 653 26.91 -35.06 25.72
C GLY A 653 27.57 -33.92 24.93
N GLY A 654 28.53 -33.21 25.51
CA GLY A 654 29.29 -32.12 24.86
C GLY A 654 30.71 -32.52 24.40
N SER A 655 31.22 -33.64 24.88
CA SER A 655 32.61 -34.08 24.71
C SER A 655 33.08 -34.19 23.25
N ILE A 656 32.36 -34.95 22.44
CA ILE A 656 32.64 -35.13 21.01
C ILE A 656 32.53 -33.80 20.25
N LEU A 657 31.48 -33.04 20.54
CA LEU A 657 31.22 -31.75 19.90
C LEU A 657 32.34 -30.75 20.20
N ALA A 658 32.88 -30.74 21.43
CA ALA A 658 34.01 -29.91 21.82
C ALA A 658 35.30 -30.32 21.09
N LEU A 659 35.58 -31.63 20.99
CA LEU A 659 36.73 -32.15 20.23
C LEU A 659 36.63 -31.84 18.74
N GLU A 660 35.45 -31.99 18.15
CA GLU A 660 35.22 -31.67 16.74
C GLU A 660 35.30 -30.15 16.48
N THR A 661 34.83 -29.33 17.43
CA THR A 661 35.01 -27.88 17.37
C THR A 661 36.49 -27.50 17.43
N LEU A 662 37.28 -28.12 18.33
CA LEU A 662 38.74 -27.94 18.38
C LEU A 662 39.41 -28.30 17.06
N LYS A 663 39.01 -29.43 16.43
CA LYS A 663 39.50 -29.83 15.11
C LYS A 663 39.24 -28.75 14.07
N ARG A 664 38.02 -28.23 13.99
CA ARG A 664 37.63 -27.21 12.99
C ARG A 664 38.33 -25.86 13.20
N VAL A 665 38.49 -25.45 14.45
CA VAL A 665 39.16 -24.18 14.79
C VAL A 665 40.67 -24.23 14.51
N VAL A 666 41.29 -25.42 14.52
CA VAL A 666 42.74 -25.62 14.36
C VAL A 666 43.10 -26.11 12.94
N VAL A 667 42.18 -25.97 11.98
CA VAL A 667 42.44 -26.28 10.56
C VAL A 667 43.56 -25.39 10.00
N ALA A 668 44.35 -25.93 9.06
CA ALA A 668 45.52 -25.25 8.47
C ALA A 668 45.19 -23.90 7.79
N GLY A 669 43.94 -23.67 7.40
CA GLY A 669 43.48 -22.40 6.81
C GLY A 669 43.29 -21.25 7.81
N ASN A 670 43.32 -21.49 9.12
CA ASN A 670 43.17 -20.45 10.14
C ASN A 670 44.50 -19.74 10.39
N ARG A 671 44.60 -18.44 10.06
CA ARG A 671 45.82 -17.64 10.28
C ARG A 671 46.18 -17.47 11.75
N ALA A 672 45.20 -17.53 12.63
CA ALA A 672 45.36 -17.40 14.08
C ALA A 672 45.54 -18.75 14.80
N ARG A 673 45.78 -19.85 14.05
CA ARG A 673 46.03 -21.19 14.58
C ARG A 673 47.15 -21.23 15.62
N ASP A 674 48.25 -20.53 15.39
CA ASP A 674 49.38 -20.51 16.34
C ASP A 674 48.99 -19.96 17.72
N ALA A 675 48.08 -18.98 17.78
CA ALA A 675 47.57 -18.44 19.04
C ALA A 675 46.73 -19.47 19.80
N LEU A 676 45.96 -20.30 19.10
CA LEU A 676 45.17 -21.39 19.69
C LEU A 676 46.07 -22.51 20.20
N VAL A 677 47.11 -22.88 19.45
CA VAL A 677 48.10 -23.87 19.89
C VAL A 677 48.85 -23.36 21.13
N ALA A 678 49.20 -22.08 21.19
CA ALA A 678 49.80 -21.46 22.37
C ALA A 678 48.87 -21.53 23.59
N GLN A 679 47.56 -21.26 23.42
CA GLN A 679 46.58 -21.43 24.49
C GLN A 679 46.48 -22.89 24.95
N GLY A 680 46.45 -23.84 24.01
CA GLY A 680 46.40 -25.27 24.32
C GLY A 680 47.61 -25.77 25.11
N LEU A 681 48.82 -25.31 24.76
CA LEU A 681 50.04 -25.60 25.52
C LEU A 681 50.02 -24.99 26.92
N LYS A 682 49.54 -23.75 27.07
CA LYS A 682 49.44 -23.07 28.38
C LYS A 682 48.51 -23.81 29.35
N VAL A 683 47.47 -24.44 28.82
CA VAL A 683 46.40 -25.06 29.60
C VAL A 683 46.58 -26.58 29.74
N GLY A 684 47.59 -27.17 29.09
CA GLY A 684 47.85 -28.61 29.17
C GLY A 684 46.87 -29.46 28.36
N LEU A 685 46.28 -28.91 27.29
CA LEU A 685 45.32 -29.64 26.45
C LEU A 685 45.97 -30.88 25.80
N VAL A 686 47.24 -30.80 25.43
CA VAL A 686 47.99 -31.91 24.82
C VAL A 686 48.04 -33.11 25.76
N ASP A 687 48.27 -32.88 27.05
CA ASP A 687 48.32 -33.94 28.07
C ASP A 687 46.94 -34.57 28.31
N VAL A 688 45.88 -33.75 28.28
CA VAL A 688 44.50 -34.25 28.38
C VAL A 688 44.13 -35.12 27.18
N LEU A 689 44.46 -34.69 25.95
CA LEU A 689 44.20 -35.48 24.75
C LEU A 689 44.98 -36.80 24.74
N LEU A 690 46.24 -36.80 25.19
CA LEU A 690 47.02 -38.03 25.38
C LEU A 690 46.40 -38.93 26.47
N GLY A 691 45.88 -38.35 27.55
CA GLY A 691 45.15 -39.07 28.58
C GLY A 691 43.86 -39.73 28.08
N LEU A 692 43.18 -39.15 27.08
CA LEU A 692 42.01 -39.76 26.42
C LEU A 692 42.40 -40.96 25.51
N LEU A 693 43.63 -40.98 25.01
CA LEU A 693 44.18 -42.06 24.17
C LEU A 693 44.78 -43.23 24.99
N ASP A 694 45.01 -43.03 26.29
CA ASP A 694 45.62 -44.03 27.15
C ASP A 694 44.64 -45.18 27.49
N TRP A 695 44.65 -46.21 26.63
CA TRP A 695 43.88 -47.43 26.82
C TRP A 695 44.35 -48.27 28.01
N ARG A 696 45.59 -48.09 28.51
CA ARG A 696 46.16 -48.87 29.62
C ARG A 696 45.66 -48.39 30.98
N ALA A 697 45.33 -47.10 31.09
CA ALA A 697 44.83 -46.51 32.32
C ALA A 697 43.34 -46.81 32.61
N GLY A 698 42.60 -47.47 31.70
CA GLY A 698 41.24 -47.95 31.95
C GLY A 698 40.29 -46.89 32.56
N GLY A 699 40.36 -45.65 32.08
CA GLY A 699 39.53 -44.55 32.60
C GLY A 699 39.83 -44.12 34.05
N ARG A 700 40.92 -44.58 34.67
CA ARG A 700 41.28 -44.28 36.07
C ARG A 700 42.09 -43.01 36.28
N ASN A 701 42.49 -42.31 35.22
CA ASN A 701 42.94 -40.93 35.35
C ASN A 701 41.69 -40.03 35.51
N GLY A 702 41.61 -39.30 36.62
CA GLY A 702 40.38 -38.69 37.18
C GLY A 702 39.54 -37.75 36.31
N PHE A 703 39.93 -37.51 35.05
CA PHE A 703 39.16 -36.78 34.06
C PHE A 703 38.22 -37.68 33.25
N CYS A 704 38.62 -38.92 32.97
CA CYS A 704 37.84 -39.86 32.15
C CYS A 704 36.77 -40.61 32.96
N SER A 705 36.94 -40.75 34.27
CA SER A 705 35.95 -41.36 35.18
C SER A 705 34.66 -40.52 35.32
N GLN A 706 34.70 -39.24 34.96
CA GLN A 706 33.53 -38.36 34.91
C GLN A 706 32.77 -38.48 33.58
N MET A 707 33.39 -39.06 32.55
CA MET A 707 32.83 -39.19 31.21
C MET A 707 32.18 -40.56 31.03
N LYS A 708 30.85 -40.59 30.90
CA LYS A 708 30.10 -41.82 30.60
C LYS A 708 30.06 -42.06 29.08
N TRP A 709 31.20 -42.39 28.47
CA TRP A 709 31.24 -42.75 27.04
C TRP A 709 30.75 -44.17 26.81
N ASN A 710 29.93 -44.36 25.78
CA ASN A 710 29.74 -45.68 25.19
C ASN A 710 30.97 -46.06 24.33
N GLU A 711 31.08 -47.33 23.95
CA GLU A 711 32.25 -47.85 23.21
C GLU A 711 32.45 -47.16 21.84
N SER A 712 31.35 -46.76 21.18
CA SER A 712 31.37 -46.04 19.91
C SER A 712 31.80 -44.58 20.05
N GLU A 713 31.30 -43.85 21.04
CA GLU A 713 31.68 -42.47 21.37
C GLU A 713 33.14 -42.39 21.81
N ALA A 714 33.61 -43.36 22.60
CA ALA A 714 35.01 -43.46 22.99
C ALA A 714 35.92 -43.65 21.77
N SER A 715 35.47 -44.43 20.79
CA SER A 715 36.21 -44.64 19.53
C SER A 715 36.26 -43.34 18.71
N ILE A 716 35.14 -42.67 18.51
CA ILE A 716 35.05 -41.39 17.78
C ILE A 716 35.89 -40.30 18.48
N GLY A 717 35.80 -40.21 19.81
CA GLY A 717 36.56 -39.25 20.61
C GLY A 717 38.07 -39.45 20.49
N ARG A 718 38.55 -40.70 20.46
CA ARG A 718 39.97 -41.01 20.23
C ARG A 718 40.43 -40.59 18.84
N VAL A 719 39.63 -40.82 17.80
CA VAL A 719 39.97 -40.37 16.43
C VAL A 719 40.10 -38.85 16.38
N LEU A 720 39.10 -38.13 16.90
CA LEU A 720 39.13 -36.67 16.95
C LEU A 720 40.32 -36.15 17.77
N ALA A 721 40.67 -36.80 18.88
CA ALA A 721 41.84 -36.44 19.68
C ALA A 721 43.14 -36.61 18.87
N ILE A 722 43.30 -37.71 18.13
CA ILE A 722 44.47 -37.93 17.25
C ILE A 722 44.55 -36.87 16.16
N GLU A 723 43.43 -36.56 15.50
CA GLU A 723 43.38 -35.54 14.45
C GLU A 723 43.72 -34.15 14.99
N VAL A 724 43.23 -33.78 16.18
CA VAL A 724 43.58 -32.52 16.85
C VAL A 724 45.06 -32.50 17.21
N LEU A 725 45.64 -33.60 17.71
CA LEU A 725 47.08 -33.68 18.01
C LEU A 725 47.95 -33.55 16.75
N HIS A 726 47.54 -34.17 15.64
CA HIS A 726 48.18 -33.95 14.34
C HIS A 726 48.05 -32.50 13.89
N ALA A 727 46.87 -31.90 14.04
CA ALA A 727 46.64 -30.49 13.74
C ALA A 727 47.44 -29.55 14.65
N PHE A 728 47.83 -29.94 15.86
CA PHE A 728 48.74 -29.15 16.73
C PHE A 728 50.22 -29.35 16.33
N ALA A 729 50.57 -30.54 15.83
CA ALA A 729 51.93 -30.90 15.42
C ALA A 729 52.31 -30.45 13.99
N THR A 730 51.33 -30.03 13.20
CA THR A 730 51.50 -29.46 11.85
C THR A 730 52.19 -28.09 11.93
N GLU A 731 52.87 -27.65 10.86
CA GLU A 731 53.71 -26.44 10.80
C GLU A 731 53.13 -25.22 11.55
N GLY A 732 53.98 -24.53 12.34
CA GLY A 732 53.62 -23.39 13.20
C GLY A 732 54.72 -23.02 14.20
N ALA A 733 54.64 -21.85 14.84
CA ALA A 733 55.68 -21.34 15.75
C ALA A 733 55.86 -22.20 17.01
N HIS A 734 54.80 -22.88 17.44
CA HIS A 734 54.78 -23.73 18.64
C HIS A 734 54.86 -25.24 18.34
N CYS A 735 54.95 -25.64 17.06
CA CYS A 735 54.88 -27.04 16.65
C CYS A 735 56.05 -27.89 17.19
N THR A 736 57.24 -27.31 17.39
CA THR A 736 58.42 -28.00 17.91
C THR A 736 58.22 -28.45 19.35
N LYS A 737 57.65 -27.59 20.20
CA LYS A 737 57.32 -27.88 21.61
C LYS A 737 56.23 -28.94 21.71
N VAL A 738 55.18 -28.87 20.87
CA VAL A 738 54.14 -29.90 20.81
C VAL A 738 54.77 -31.24 20.40
N ARG A 739 55.63 -31.26 19.38
CA ARG A 739 56.27 -32.48 18.89
C ARG A 739 57.21 -33.10 19.93
N GLU A 740 57.88 -32.28 20.74
CA GLU A 740 58.70 -32.74 21.87
C GLU A 740 57.85 -33.45 22.92
N ILE A 741 56.73 -32.86 23.35
CA ILE A 741 55.78 -33.49 24.29
C ILE A 741 55.23 -34.80 23.72
N LEU A 742 54.85 -34.79 22.44
CA LEU A 742 54.32 -35.98 21.76
C LEU A 742 55.37 -37.09 21.60
N ASN A 743 56.62 -36.77 21.27
CA ASN A 743 57.69 -37.76 21.13
C ASN A 743 58.10 -38.38 22.48
N ASN A 744 57.89 -37.67 23.59
CA ASN A 744 58.15 -38.18 24.94
C ASN A 744 57.01 -39.07 25.46
N SER A 745 55.88 -39.18 24.75
CA SER A 745 54.72 -39.99 25.15
C SER A 745 54.75 -41.38 24.52
N ASP A 746 54.80 -42.41 25.37
CA ASP A 746 54.70 -43.81 24.94
C ASP A 746 53.36 -44.12 24.26
N VAL A 747 52.28 -43.43 24.67
CA VAL A 747 50.94 -43.60 24.12
C VAL A 747 50.87 -43.07 22.68
N TRP A 748 51.47 -41.90 22.42
CA TRP A 748 51.48 -41.31 21.07
C TRP A 748 52.25 -42.15 20.06
N SER A 749 53.33 -42.81 20.48
CA SER A 749 54.12 -43.69 19.60
C SER A 749 53.29 -44.79 18.92
N ALA A 750 52.22 -45.26 19.58
CA ALA A 750 51.34 -46.31 19.07
C ALA A 750 50.34 -45.82 18.01
N TYR A 751 50.05 -44.51 17.96
CA TYR A 751 49.00 -43.90 17.13
C TYR A 751 49.52 -42.95 16.04
N LYS A 752 50.76 -42.47 16.15
CA LYS A 752 51.39 -41.45 15.27
C LYS A 752 51.30 -41.74 13.77
N ASP A 753 51.35 -43.01 13.37
CA ASP A 753 51.41 -43.43 11.95
C ASP A 753 50.04 -43.91 11.39
N GLN A 754 48.97 -43.85 12.19
CA GLN A 754 47.64 -44.32 11.78
C GLN A 754 46.88 -43.21 11.05
N LYS A 755 46.49 -43.47 9.80
CA LYS A 755 45.78 -42.52 8.92
C LYS A 755 44.49 -43.06 8.29
N HIS A 756 44.11 -44.31 8.58
CA HIS A 756 42.92 -44.95 8.03
C HIS A 756 41.96 -45.31 9.16
N ASP A 757 40.65 -45.28 8.90
CA ASP A 757 39.50 -45.22 9.82
C ASP A 757 39.37 -46.29 10.94
N LEU A 758 40.39 -47.11 11.19
CA LEU A 758 40.44 -48.09 12.28
C LEU A 758 41.66 -47.85 13.19
N PHE A 759 41.51 -46.98 14.18
CA PHE A 759 42.57 -46.64 15.12
C PHE A 759 42.65 -47.67 16.28
N LEU A 760 43.42 -48.73 16.08
CA LEU A 760 43.70 -49.74 17.11
C LEU A 760 45.12 -49.58 17.64
N PRO A 761 45.39 -49.62 18.97
CA PRO A 761 46.75 -49.50 19.48
C PRO A 761 47.66 -50.59 18.89
N SER A 762 48.75 -50.19 18.24
CA SER A 762 49.69 -51.07 17.52
C SER A 762 50.26 -52.22 18.38
N ASN A 763 50.17 -52.11 19.70
CA ASN A 763 50.71 -53.08 20.66
C ASN A 763 49.72 -54.20 21.02
N ALA A 764 48.44 -54.10 20.61
CA ALA A 764 47.44 -55.15 20.81
C ALA A 764 47.63 -56.36 19.88
N GLN A 765 48.46 -56.24 18.84
CA GLN A 765 48.76 -57.35 17.92
C GLN A 765 49.87 -58.29 18.42
N SER A 766 50.63 -57.92 19.46
CA SER A 766 51.84 -58.66 19.88
C SER A 766 51.81 -59.24 21.30
N ALA A 767 50.75 -59.01 22.08
CA ALA A 767 50.58 -59.69 23.37
C ALA A 767 49.76 -60.98 23.16
N ALA A 768 50.33 -62.13 23.52
CA ALA A 768 49.72 -63.47 23.39
C ALA A 768 48.44 -63.71 24.24
N ALA A 769 47.82 -62.65 24.76
CA ALA A 769 46.52 -62.64 25.44
C ALA A 769 45.59 -61.52 24.92
N GLY A 770 45.85 -60.96 23.73
CA GLY A 770 45.29 -59.68 23.28
C GLY A 770 44.06 -59.71 22.37
N ILE A 771 43.56 -60.87 21.93
CA ILE A 771 42.37 -60.94 21.06
C ILE A 771 41.36 -62.01 21.53
N ALA A 772 41.81 -63.11 22.15
CA ALA A 772 40.91 -64.17 22.64
C ALA A 772 40.19 -63.81 23.96
N GLY A 773 40.84 -63.05 24.85
CA GLY A 773 40.26 -62.70 26.17
C GLY A 773 39.13 -61.67 26.12
N LEU A 774 39.00 -60.89 25.05
CA LEU A 774 37.90 -59.92 24.87
C LEU A 774 36.63 -60.55 24.26
N ILE A 775 36.74 -61.75 23.69
CA ILE A 775 35.61 -62.44 23.03
C ILE A 775 35.07 -63.58 23.91
N GLU A 776 35.87 -64.19 24.80
CA GLU A 776 35.45 -65.39 25.53
C GLU A 776 34.58 -65.17 26.77
N ASN A 777 34.46 -63.95 27.31
CA ASN A 777 33.65 -63.71 28.50
C ASN A 777 32.28 -63.07 28.20
N SER A 778 31.46 -63.78 27.42
CA SER A 778 30.01 -63.91 27.64
C SER A 778 29.34 -64.68 26.48
N SER A 779 29.62 -65.98 26.38
CA SER A 779 28.68 -66.89 25.71
C SER A 779 27.64 -67.41 26.70
N SER A 780 26.45 -66.80 26.68
CA SER A 780 25.20 -67.55 26.78
C SER A 780 24.06 -66.86 26.01
N ARG A 781 23.89 -67.37 24.78
CA ARG A 781 22.68 -67.42 23.91
C ARG A 781 22.31 -66.21 23.03
N LEU A 782 22.84 -66.29 21.80
CA LEU A 782 22.16 -66.03 20.51
C LEU A 782 20.79 -66.77 20.45
N THR A 783 19.78 -66.37 19.67
CA THR A 783 19.72 -66.45 18.19
C THR A 783 18.38 -65.86 17.74
N TYR A 784 18.38 -64.92 16.78
CA TYR A 784 17.50 -64.86 15.59
C TYR A 784 17.94 -63.64 14.76
N ALA A 785 18.92 -63.87 13.88
CA ALA A 785 19.31 -62.95 12.83
C ALA A 785 18.55 -63.33 11.53
N LEU A 786 18.05 -62.33 10.80
CA LEU A 786 17.54 -62.47 9.43
C LEU A 786 18.64 -62.04 8.45
N THR A 787 18.90 -62.92 7.49
CA THR A 787 20.02 -62.95 6.54
C THR A 787 19.86 -62.00 5.35
N ALA A 788 20.96 -61.38 4.93
CA ALA A 788 21.07 -60.74 3.62
C ALA A 788 21.22 -61.80 2.50
N PRO A 789 20.67 -61.59 1.29
CA PRO A 789 20.80 -62.53 0.18
C PRO A 789 22.15 -62.38 -0.57
N PRO A 790 22.66 -63.45 -1.23
CA PRO A 790 24.00 -63.50 -1.81
C PRO A 790 24.09 -62.97 -3.26
N PRO A 791 25.30 -62.67 -3.77
CA PRO A 791 25.51 -62.22 -5.14
C PRO A 791 25.55 -63.41 -6.11
N GLN A 792 24.96 -63.26 -7.31
CA GLN A 792 25.08 -64.23 -8.40
C GLN A 792 25.92 -63.68 -9.56
N SER A 793 26.83 -64.53 -10.03
CA SER A 793 27.71 -64.37 -11.19
C SER A 793 26.99 -64.62 -12.53
N THR A 794 27.51 -63.95 -13.56
CA THR A 794 27.11 -63.85 -14.96
C THR A 794 27.05 -65.15 -15.79
N THR A 795 26.11 -65.24 -16.74
CA THR A 795 26.23 -66.02 -17.99
C THR A 795 25.62 -65.27 -19.20
N SER A 796 26.52 -64.77 -20.06
CA SER A 796 26.51 -64.61 -21.52
C SER A 796 25.23 -64.74 -22.39
N ARG A 797 24.93 -63.72 -23.22
CA ARG A 797 24.66 -63.79 -24.70
C ARG A 797 24.50 -62.36 -25.32
N PRO A 798 24.51 -62.17 -26.67
CA PRO A 798 25.33 -61.17 -27.38
C PRO A 798 24.49 -60.04 -28.06
N PRO A 799 25.07 -59.14 -28.88
CA PRO A 799 24.58 -57.76 -29.11
C PRO A 799 23.57 -57.62 -30.28
N PRO A 800 22.95 -56.43 -30.46
CA PRO A 800 21.85 -56.23 -31.39
C PRO A 800 22.34 -55.86 -32.80
N SER A 801 21.66 -56.37 -33.82
CA SER A 801 21.77 -55.91 -35.20
C SER A 801 20.43 -55.39 -35.72
N SER A 802 20.53 -54.19 -36.28
CA SER A 802 19.62 -53.44 -37.15
C SER A 802 18.80 -54.24 -38.17
N THR A 803 17.63 -53.72 -38.54
CA THR A 803 17.38 -53.11 -39.88
C THR A 803 16.00 -52.44 -39.98
N SER A 804 16.01 -51.20 -40.52
CA SER A 804 15.14 -50.61 -41.57
C SER A 804 13.63 -50.57 -41.36
N ASP A 805 12.84 -49.61 -41.83
CA ASP A 805 12.95 -48.30 -42.49
C ASP A 805 11.48 -47.89 -42.67
N PHE A 806 11.14 -46.60 -42.61
CA PHE A 806 10.31 -45.93 -43.63
C PHE A 806 10.11 -44.44 -43.27
N SER A 807 10.67 -43.60 -44.16
CA SER A 807 10.44 -42.19 -44.51
C SER A 807 9.15 -41.47 -44.03
N GLY A 808 9.11 -40.15 -43.83
CA GLY A 808 10.13 -39.11 -44.03
C GLY A 808 9.58 -37.67 -43.96
N LYS A 809 10.53 -36.71 -44.11
CA LYS A 809 10.43 -35.29 -44.55
C LYS A 809 9.75 -34.24 -43.64
N GLN A 810 10.55 -33.26 -43.18
CA GLN A 810 10.54 -31.81 -43.55
C GLN A 810 9.51 -31.00 -42.76
N ASP A 811 9.72 -29.79 -42.22
CA ASP A 811 10.76 -28.75 -42.24
C ASP A 811 10.57 -27.90 -40.94
N GLN A 812 11.59 -27.15 -40.52
CA GLN A 812 11.46 -25.96 -39.65
C GLN A 812 10.64 -24.84 -40.35
N PRO A 813 10.40 -23.64 -39.76
CA PRO A 813 10.02 -23.26 -38.40
C PRO A 813 8.79 -22.32 -38.38
N LEU A 814 8.23 -22.05 -37.20
CA LEU A 814 7.75 -20.73 -36.76
C LEU A 814 7.50 -20.75 -35.25
#